data_AF-A0A2J6I8Y5-F1
#
_entry.id   AF-A0A2J6I8Y5-F1
#
_cell.length_a   1.000
_cell.length_b   1.000
_cell.length_c   1.000
_cell.angle_alpha   90.00
_cell.angle_beta   90.00
_cell.angle_gamma   90.00
#
_symmetry.space_group_name_H-M   'P 1'
#
loop_
_entity.id
_entity.type
_entity.pdbx_description
1 polymer ?
#
loop_
_entity_poly.entity_id
_entity_poly.type
_entity_poly.pdbx_seq_one_letter_code
_entity_poly.pdbx_strand_id
1 'polypeptide(L)'
;MRKILYLLIVILFPSLVFSNTDTLFVKSEIVGVTVFSNGANIKRKTKIKIPHKKGVIAFEGLPSEVVSESINLEGFKNGNILFIDSKLIENTNFTKDKDVVAIQDEIDKINLELSFLDNKIKSLVFEKQIIGNNTDFARRTKIPSIETIQSTTNYYRNRYNEIMDTTLIIKMQKIDLVDRMKELYEDYNRLYAERGKAKTTVYIGYENASDSDNSAVLTYFVPSAGWLPLYDFKVEDTDEPLKIVYKANVFQNTGEDWPEIKLKLSTKNPIMSNSKPELETYYLGRARTRQHTKDSKDGIAALQGKVLDMQTNEPIPFANIVLMRDGVNFGGTTSDFDGNYKIKPIPPGKYDLQVIFVGYETKITKGINFAANKIRFHDVLMSGTAEMLEVVEIVDYKVPLIIKDETASGASIRFDDYNRSSRRNSRSVASTVGGVYSEGSQIGTVRGARSDKTPLFIDGVRVDNSEIFLPTVSLEKLYFTTSSEYNIASNGRDNVLIINSKEVDANFEYQSVPKLDDDIFIVANLTDWQDLQLLSGEANIYVAGKYIGTSGFSPDKLKDTLSLSLGRDDGISVSRKMIRHKNDRIFLGSNIKETLSWEIKVKNNKPHKIKLIVEDQFPISEKSSVEVELLETSGAIIDKLTGLVKWELELEASESKSLILKYLVKYPKYATVNVE
;
A
#
# COMPACT_ATOMS: atom_id res chain seq x y z
N MET A 1 -79.06 29.50 40.66
CA MET A 1 -78.87 30.90 40.15
C MET A 1 -77.54 31.39 40.72
N ARG A 2 -76.53 31.91 40.02
CA ARG A 2 -76.36 32.50 38.68
C ARG A 2 -74.89 32.30 38.24
N LYS A 3 -74.75 31.98 36.95
CA LYS A 3 -73.63 32.07 35.98
C LYS A 3 -72.34 32.79 36.41
N ILE A 4 -71.20 32.11 36.24
CA ILE A 4 -69.85 32.67 36.15
C ILE A 4 -69.51 32.81 34.65
N LEU A 5 -69.14 34.02 34.25
CA LEU A 5 -68.80 34.46 32.90
C LEU A 5 -67.30 34.20 32.66
N TYR A 6 -66.95 33.36 31.68
CA TYR A 6 -65.57 33.17 31.24
C TYR A 6 -65.19 34.26 30.21
N LEU A 7 -64.14 35.02 30.53
CA LEU A 7 -63.50 36.00 29.64
C LEU A 7 -62.57 35.25 28.67
N LEU A 8 -62.84 35.35 27.37
CA LEU A 8 -62.11 34.69 26.29
C LEU A 8 -60.94 35.59 25.87
N ILE A 9 -59.71 35.20 26.21
CA ILE A 9 -58.47 35.85 25.76
C ILE A 9 -58.19 35.36 24.33
N VAL A 10 -58.37 36.26 23.36
CA VAL A 10 -57.96 36.06 21.97
C VAL A 10 -56.44 36.23 21.88
N ILE A 11 -55.72 35.13 21.75
CA ILE A 11 -54.29 35.12 21.42
C ILE A 11 -54.18 35.31 19.91
N LEU A 12 -53.84 36.53 19.49
CA LEU A 12 -53.38 36.84 18.13
C LEU A 12 -52.01 36.18 17.94
N PHE A 13 -51.99 35.01 17.30
CA PHE A 13 -50.77 34.47 16.70
C PHE A 13 -50.37 35.36 15.52
N PRO A 14 -49.18 35.99 15.50
CA PRO A 14 -48.68 36.59 14.29
C PRO A 14 -48.43 35.44 13.30
N SER A 15 -49.16 35.45 12.19
CA SER A 15 -48.88 34.60 11.03
C SER A 15 -47.47 34.93 10.54
N LEU A 16 -46.54 34.00 10.75
CA LEU A 16 -45.27 33.95 10.04
C LEU A 16 -45.60 33.79 8.55
N VAL A 17 -45.58 34.90 7.83
CA VAL A 17 -45.53 34.90 6.37
C VAL A 17 -44.17 34.34 6.00
N PHE A 18 -44.09 33.04 5.72
CA PHE A 18 -42.97 32.45 5.01
C PHE A 18 -42.95 33.09 3.62
N SER A 19 -42.13 34.13 3.45
CA SER A 19 -41.70 34.57 2.13
C SER A 19 -41.11 33.34 1.44
N ASN A 20 -41.64 32.97 0.26
CA ASN A 20 -40.95 32.06 -0.65
C ASN A 20 -39.56 32.65 -0.91
N THR A 21 -38.54 32.14 -0.22
CA THR A 21 -37.15 32.46 -0.55
C THR A 21 -36.87 31.72 -1.85
N ASP A 22 -36.97 32.42 -2.99
CA ASP A 22 -36.59 31.85 -4.28
C ASP A 22 -35.15 31.34 -4.18
N THR A 23 -34.97 30.02 -4.31
CA THR A 23 -33.66 29.41 -4.36
C THR A 23 -33.05 29.67 -5.73
N LEU A 24 -31.89 30.32 -5.75
CA LEU A 24 -31.13 30.58 -6.95
C LEU A 24 -30.17 29.40 -7.20
N PHE A 25 -30.54 28.52 -8.13
CA PHE A 25 -29.68 27.42 -8.57
C PHE A 25 -28.59 27.93 -9.50
N VAL A 26 -27.34 27.60 -9.17
CA VAL A 26 -26.16 28.10 -9.90
C VAL A 26 -25.24 26.97 -10.31
N LYS A 27 -24.83 27.01 -11.58
CA LYS A 27 -23.73 26.19 -12.09
C LYS A 27 -22.40 26.88 -11.81
N SER A 28 -21.38 26.08 -11.54
CA SER A 28 -20.02 26.56 -11.26
C SER A 28 -18.99 25.63 -11.89
N GLU A 29 -17.81 26.18 -12.19
CA GLU A 29 -16.72 25.48 -12.87
C GLU A 29 -15.50 25.41 -11.97
N ILE A 30 -14.76 24.29 -12.02
CA ILE A 30 -13.52 24.13 -11.26
C ILE A 30 -12.46 25.05 -11.86
N VAL A 31 -11.88 25.92 -11.02
CA VAL A 31 -10.84 26.89 -11.41
C VAL A 31 -9.55 26.72 -10.62
N GLY A 32 -9.53 25.86 -9.60
CA GLY A 32 -8.31 25.52 -8.90
C GLY A 32 -8.46 24.30 -8.01
N VAL A 33 -7.42 23.50 -7.93
CA VAL A 33 -7.36 22.33 -7.06
C VAL A 33 -6.06 22.34 -6.28
N THR A 34 -6.16 22.16 -4.97
CA THR A 34 -5.01 21.93 -4.09
C THR A 34 -5.10 20.51 -3.54
N VAL A 35 -4.21 19.62 -3.98
CA VAL A 35 -4.15 18.22 -3.55
C VAL A 35 -3.25 18.09 -2.33
N PHE A 36 -3.73 17.39 -1.31
CA PHE A 36 -3.02 17.02 -0.09
C PHE A 36 -2.71 15.52 -0.09
N SER A 37 -1.97 15.00 0.87
CA SER A 37 -1.71 13.55 0.97
C SER A 37 -2.97 12.72 1.23
N ASN A 38 -4.06 13.36 1.69
CA ASN A 38 -5.29 12.70 2.16
C ASN A 38 -6.59 13.39 1.69
N GLY A 39 -6.53 14.21 0.64
CA GLY A 39 -7.71 14.80 0.04
C GLY A 39 -7.35 15.93 -0.92
N ALA A 40 -8.34 16.70 -1.34
CA ALA A 40 -8.15 17.89 -2.14
C ALA A 40 -9.10 19.00 -1.73
N ASN A 41 -8.62 20.25 -1.77
CA ASN A 41 -9.46 21.44 -1.77
C ASN A 41 -9.78 21.81 -3.21
N ILE A 42 -11.07 21.90 -3.53
CA ILE A 42 -11.57 22.29 -4.84
C ILE A 42 -12.08 23.72 -4.76
N LYS A 43 -11.70 24.56 -5.72
CA LYS A 43 -12.23 25.91 -5.91
C LYS A 43 -13.08 25.93 -7.17
N ARG A 44 -14.35 26.31 -7.02
CA ARG A 44 -15.27 26.52 -8.12
C ARG A 44 -15.65 27.98 -8.25
N LYS A 45 -15.69 28.50 -9.47
CA LYS A 45 -16.09 29.87 -9.75
C LYS A 45 -17.42 29.91 -10.46
N THR A 46 -18.21 30.95 -10.16
CA THR A 46 -19.45 31.23 -10.87
C THR A 46 -19.77 32.72 -10.84
N LYS A 47 -20.49 33.18 -11.86
CA LYS A 47 -21.03 34.55 -11.92
C LYS A 47 -22.49 34.49 -11.52
N ILE A 48 -22.87 35.25 -10.51
CA ILE A 48 -24.22 35.22 -9.93
C ILE A 48 -24.74 36.64 -9.78
N LYS A 49 -25.99 36.87 -10.22
CA LYS A 49 -26.73 38.08 -9.90
C LYS A 49 -27.51 37.86 -8.62
N ILE A 50 -27.24 38.68 -7.61
CA ILE A 50 -27.77 38.50 -6.27
C ILE A 50 -28.78 39.61 -6.02
N PRO A 51 -30.08 39.30 -5.90
CA PRO A 51 -31.10 40.33 -5.66
C PRO A 51 -30.98 40.94 -4.26
N HIS A 52 -31.47 42.16 -4.10
CA HIS A 52 -31.63 42.90 -2.86
C HIS A 52 -32.73 42.29 -1.98
N LYS A 53 -32.45 41.10 -1.43
CA LYS A 53 -33.35 40.39 -0.51
C LYS A 53 -32.59 39.35 0.30
N LYS A 54 -33.31 38.72 1.24
CA LYS A 54 -32.91 37.43 1.80
C LYS A 54 -33.25 36.33 0.82
N GLY A 55 -32.35 35.38 0.64
CA GLY A 55 -32.56 34.26 -0.27
C GLY A 55 -31.60 33.12 -0.02
N VAL A 56 -31.68 32.10 -0.87
CA VAL A 56 -30.80 30.93 -0.83
C VAL A 56 -30.15 30.74 -2.19
N ILE A 57 -28.86 30.44 -2.22
CA ILE A 57 -28.12 30.03 -3.42
C ILE A 57 -27.85 28.55 -3.30
N ALA A 58 -28.18 27.77 -4.32
CA ALA A 58 -27.94 26.33 -4.37
C ALA A 58 -26.86 25.97 -5.39
N PHE A 59 -25.76 25.39 -4.92
CA PHE A 59 -24.71 24.80 -5.74
C PHE A 59 -24.96 23.31 -5.90
N GLU A 60 -25.34 22.89 -7.10
CA GLU A 60 -25.68 21.50 -7.40
C GLU A 60 -24.50 20.74 -8.01
N GLY A 61 -24.57 19.41 -7.90
CA GLY A 61 -23.67 18.49 -8.59
C GLY A 61 -22.30 18.33 -7.95
N LEU A 62 -22.16 18.66 -6.67
CA LEU A 62 -20.92 18.51 -5.92
C LEU A 62 -20.71 17.03 -5.49
N PRO A 63 -19.48 16.62 -5.15
CA PRO A 63 -19.17 15.28 -4.64
C PRO A 63 -20.04 14.88 -3.44
N SER A 64 -20.42 13.60 -3.35
CA SER A 64 -21.12 13.06 -2.16
C SER A 64 -20.32 13.19 -0.86
N GLU A 65 -18.99 13.28 -0.97
CA GLU A 65 -18.06 13.26 0.15
C GLU A 65 -17.56 14.67 0.54
N VAL A 66 -18.22 15.73 0.06
CA VAL A 66 -17.92 17.09 0.50
C VAL A 66 -18.03 17.16 2.02
N VAL A 67 -16.95 17.60 2.68
CA VAL A 67 -16.95 17.83 4.12
C VAL A 67 -17.67 19.15 4.39
N SER A 68 -18.86 19.10 4.99
CA SER A 68 -19.74 20.25 5.17
C SER A 68 -19.06 21.43 5.89
N GLU A 69 -18.23 21.15 6.90
CA GLU A 69 -17.52 22.16 7.68
C GLU A 69 -16.37 22.84 6.91
N SER A 70 -15.97 22.28 5.78
CA SER A 70 -14.90 22.83 4.93
C SER A 70 -15.40 23.85 3.89
N ILE A 71 -16.72 23.96 3.74
CA ILE A 71 -17.33 24.79 2.71
C ILE A 71 -17.12 26.26 3.05
N ASN A 72 -16.56 27.01 2.10
CA ASN A 72 -16.39 28.45 2.19
C ASN A 72 -16.86 29.12 0.89
N LEU A 73 -17.41 30.33 1.00
CA LEU A 73 -17.81 31.14 -0.14
C LEU A 73 -17.13 32.50 -0.08
N GLU A 74 -16.30 32.79 -1.08
CA GLU A 74 -15.63 34.07 -1.25
C GLU A 74 -16.25 34.85 -2.43
N GLY A 75 -15.97 36.16 -2.51
CA GLY A 75 -16.37 36.98 -3.66
C GLY A 75 -17.81 37.50 -3.62
N PHE A 76 -18.47 37.43 -2.46
CA PHE A 76 -19.78 38.03 -2.20
C PHE A 76 -19.62 39.48 -1.76
N LYS A 77 -19.93 40.43 -2.64
CA LYS A 77 -19.89 41.88 -2.34
C LYS A 77 -21.26 42.34 -1.83
N ASN A 78 -21.26 43.24 -0.85
CA ASN A 78 -22.44 43.95 -0.34
C ASN A 78 -23.55 43.07 0.27
N GLY A 79 -23.23 41.86 0.69
CA GLY A 79 -24.17 41.03 1.45
C GLY A 79 -23.49 40.08 2.44
N ASN A 80 -24.28 39.58 3.37
CA ASN A 80 -23.88 38.74 4.48
C ASN A 80 -24.32 37.30 4.23
N ILE A 81 -23.46 36.33 4.58
CA ILE A 81 -23.81 34.92 4.62
C ILE A 81 -24.52 34.65 5.95
N LEU A 82 -25.73 34.09 5.88
CA LEU A 82 -26.55 33.77 7.05
C LEU A 82 -26.29 32.35 7.54
N PHE A 83 -26.20 31.39 6.62
CA PHE A 83 -25.92 29.99 6.91
C PHE A 83 -25.34 29.29 5.67
N ILE A 84 -24.66 28.17 5.90
CA ILE A 84 -24.26 27.20 4.88
C ILE A 84 -24.77 25.85 5.35
N ASP A 85 -25.52 25.18 4.49
CA ASP A 85 -26.04 23.83 4.73
C ASP A 85 -25.78 22.95 3.50
N SER A 86 -25.77 21.64 3.67
CA SER A 86 -25.50 20.69 2.58
C SER A 86 -26.42 19.49 2.67
N LYS A 87 -26.96 19.07 1.52
CA LYS A 87 -27.85 17.91 1.42
C LYS A 87 -27.32 16.92 0.39
N LEU A 88 -27.18 15.66 0.81
CA LEU A 88 -26.91 14.55 -0.10
C LEU A 88 -28.18 14.20 -0.90
N ILE A 89 -28.03 14.05 -2.21
CA ILE A 89 -29.07 13.69 -3.16
C ILE A 89 -28.67 12.36 -3.81
N GLU A 90 -29.38 11.29 -3.47
CA GLU A 90 -29.19 9.98 -4.07
C GLU A 90 -29.94 9.88 -5.41
N ASN A 91 -29.35 9.20 -6.42
CA ASN A 91 -30.07 8.87 -7.64
C ASN A 91 -30.69 7.47 -7.56
N THR A 92 -31.88 7.40 -6.96
CA THR A 92 -32.65 6.15 -6.82
C THR A 92 -33.18 5.58 -8.13
N ASN A 93 -33.09 6.33 -9.23
CA ASN A 93 -33.56 5.90 -10.56
C ASN A 93 -32.44 5.37 -11.47
N PHE A 94 -31.18 5.35 -11.01
CA PHE A 94 -30.05 4.89 -11.83
C PHE A 94 -30.24 3.47 -12.37
N THR A 95 -30.76 2.55 -11.53
CA THR A 95 -31.04 1.16 -11.92
C THR A 95 -32.16 1.02 -12.94
N LYS A 96 -32.91 2.10 -13.21
CA LYS A 96 -33.98 2.17 -14.22
C LYS A 96 -33.58 2.99 -15.44
N ASP A 97 -32.35 3.52 -15.49
CA ASP A 97 -31.82 4.21 -16.67
C ASP A 97 -31.77 3.22 -17.84
N LYS A 98 -32.24 3.65 -19.02
CA LYS A 98 -32.35 2.79 -20.20
C LYS A 98 -31.01 2.21 -20.62
N ASP A 99 -29.95 3.01 -20.52
CA ASP A 99 -28.59 2.59 -20.91
C ASP A 99 -28.07 1.53 -19.93
N VAL A 100 -28.37 1.71 -18.64
CA VAL A 100 -27.98 0.79 -17.56
C VAL A 100 -28.73 -0.54 -17.66
N VAL A 101 -30.04 -0.49 -17.89
CA VAL A 101 -30.85 -1.70 -18.10
C VAL A 101 -30.39 -2.48 -19.33
N ALA A 102 -30.10 -1.79 -20.45
CA ALA A 102 -29.60 -2.45 -21.65
C ALA A 102 -28.27 -3.18 -21.43
N ILE A 103 -27.33 -2.56 -20.72
CA ILE A 103 -26.06 -3.19 -20.36
C ILE A 103 -26.28 -4.40 -19.45
N GLN A 104 -27.17 -4.28 -18.45
CA GLN A 104 -27.46 -5.38 -17.54
C GLN A 104 -28.11 -6.57 -18.27
N ASP A 105 -29.06 -6.31 -19.18
CA ASP A 105 -29.69 -7.34 -20.00
C ASP A 105 -28.67 -8.07 -20.89
N GLU A 106 -27.67 -7.36 -21.42
CA GLU A 106 -26.60 -7.95 -22.24
C GLU A 106 -25.65 -8.81 -21.39
N ILE A 107 -25.28 -8.35 -20.19
CA ILE A 107 -24.50 -9.13 -19.22
C ILE A 107 -25.23 -10.41 -18.82
N ASP A 108 -26.53 -10.34 -18.51
CA ASP A 108 -27.33 -11.50 -18.12
C ASP A 108 -27.42 -12.53 -19.25
N LYS A 109 -27.54 -12.07 -20.50
CA LYS A 109 -27.52 -12.92 -21.69
C LYS A 109 -26.16 -13.63 -21.85
N ILE A 110 -25.05 -12.92 -21.66
CA ILE A 110 -23.70 -13.50 -21.74
C ILE A 110 -23.50 -14.56 -20.64
N ASN A 111 -23.92 -14.28 -19.41
CA ASN A 111 -23.85 -15.23 -18.30
C ASN A 111 -24.62 -16.52 -18.60
N LEU A 112 -25.82 -16.41 -19.19
CA LEU A 112 -26.59 -17.57 -19.63
C LEU A 112 -25.87 -18.38 -20.71
N GLU A 113 -25.23 -17.70 -21.67
CA GLU A 113 -24.46 -18.34 -22.74
C GLU A 113 -23.21 -19.05 -22.20
N LEU A 114 -22.47 -18.42 -21.29
CA LEU A 114 -21.32 -19.03 -20.61
C LEU A 114 -21.73 -20.31 -19.86
N SER A 115 -22.85 -20.29 -19.14
CA SER A 115 -23.41 -21.47 -18.46
C SER A 115 -23.73 -22.61 -19.43
N PHE A 116 -24.32 -22.29 -20.60
CA PHE A 116 -24.58 -23.27 -21.64
C PHE A 116 -23.30 -23.90 -22.19
N LEU A 117 -22.27 -23.08 -22.46
CA LEU A 117 -20.96 -23.55 -22.92
C LEU A 117 -20.25 -24.44 -21.88
N ASP A 118 -20.39 -24.13 -20.59
CA ASP A 118 -19.85 -24.96 -19.51
C ASP A 118 -20.52 -26.33 -19.43
N ASN A 119 -21.84 -26.39 -19.58
CA ASN A 119 -22.55 -27.66 -19.66
C ASN A 119 -22.09 -28.50 -20.86
N LYS A 120 -21.78 -27.85 -21.99
CA LYS A 120 -21.24 -28.53 -23.18
C LYS A 120 -19.83 -29.06 -22.94
N ILE A 121 -18.95 -28.29 -22.29
CA ILE A 121 -17.61 -28.77 -21.89
C ILE A 121 -17.72 -29.96 -20.93
N LYS A 122 -18.59 -29.89 -19.91
CA LYS A 122 -18.82 -30.99 -18.96
C LYS A 122 -19.25 -32.27 -19.68
N SER A 123 -20.16 -32.15 -20.65
CA SER A 123 -20.60 -33.29 -21.47
C SER A 123 -19.46 -33.88 -22.31
N LEU A 124 -18.64 -33.05 -22.95
CA LEU A 124 -17.47 -33.49 -23.73
C LEU A 124 -16.38 -34.15 -22.85
N VAL A 125 -16.16 -33.64 -21.64
CA VAL A 125 -15.23 -34.25 -20.67
C VAL A 125 -15.73 -35.62 -20.23
N PHE A 126 -17.03 -35.76 -19.96
CA PHE A 126 -17.63 -37.05 -19.62
C PHE A 126 -17.49 -38.05 -20.78
N GLU A 127 -17.71 -37.62 -22.03
CA GLU A 127 -17.52 -38.45 -23.21
C GLU A 127 -16.05 -38.91 -23.36
N LYS A 128 -15.09 -37.99 -23.17
CA LYS A 128 -13.66 -38.31 -23.16
C LYS A 128 -13.29 -39.36 -22.12
N GLN A 129 -13.89 -39.31 -20.92
CA GLN A 129 -13.69 -40.31 -19.88
C GLN A 129 -14.20 -41.69 -20.29
N ILE A 130 -15.39 -41.76 -20.92
CA ILE A 130 -15.94 -43.01 -21.45
C ILE A 130 -15.00 -43.61 -22.51
N ILE A 131 -14.49 -42.80 -23.44
CA ILE A 131 -13.55 -43.23 -24.48
C ILE A 131 -12.28 -43.81 -23.83
N GLY A 132 -11.70 -43.12 -22.84
CA GLY A 132 -10.53 -43.60 -22.10
C GLY A 132 -10.77 -44.96 -21.42
N ASN A 133 -11.87 -45.08 -20.67
CA ASN A 133 -12.21 -46.31 -19.95
C ASN A 133 -12.48 -47.50 -20.90
N ASN A 134 -13.08 -47.26 -22.06
CA ASN A 134 -13.38 -48.30 -23.05
C ASN A 134 -12.12 -48.78 -23.82
N THR A 135 -11.10 -47.92 -23.98
CA THR A 135 -9.81 -48.36 -24.54
C THR A 135 -9.07 -49.35 -23.64
N ASP A 136 -9.26 -49.27 -22.33
CA ASP A 136 -8.72 -50.24 -21.36
C ASP A 136 -9.51 -51.56 -21.32
N PHE A 137 -10.83 -51.51 -21.57
CA PHE A 137 -11.67 -52.70 -21.62
C PHE A 137 -11.33 -53.61 -22.83
N ALA A 138 -11.09 -53.04 -24.01
CA ALA A 138 -10.70 -53.78 -25.22
C ALA A 138 -9.36 -54.53 -25.09
N ARG A 139 -8.48 -54.12 -24.17
CA ARG A 139 -7.21 -54.80 -23.88
C ARG A 139 -7.38 -56.05 -23.01
N ARG A 140 -8.51 -56.21 -22.31
CA ARG A 140 -8.71 -57.26 -21.28
C ARG A 140 -9.49 -58.48 -21.77
N THR A 141 -10.15 -58.44 -22.93
CA THR A 141 -11.06 -59.51 -23.38
C THR A 141 -10.82 -59.90 -24.85
N LYS A 142 -10.04 -61.00 -25.05
CA LYS A 142 -9.67 -61.66 -26.33
C LYS A 142 -8.94 -60.78 -27.35
N ILE A 143 -7.84 -61.30 -27.90
CA ILE A 143 -7.02 -60.64 -28.93
C ILE A 143 -7.86 -60.43 -30.20
N PRO A 144 -8.25 -59.19 -30.54
CA PRO A 144 -8.97 -58.89 -31.78
C PRO A 144 -8.03 -58.99 -32.99
N SER A 145 -8.57 -59.12 -34.21
CA SER A 145 -7.74 -59.07 -35.42
C SER A 145 -7.05 -57.71 -35.56
N ILE A 146 -5.88 -57.66 -36.21
CA ILE A 146 -5.12 -56.42 -36.43
C ILE A 146 -5.98 -55.35 -37.11
N GLU A 147 -6.87 -55.74 -38.02
CA GLU A 147 -7.79 -54.85 -38.74
C GLU A 147 -8.88 -54.24 -37.84
N THR A 148 -9.45 -55.03 -36.91
CA THR A 148 -10.40 -54.54 -35.91
C THR A 148 -9.72 -53.61 -34.91
N ILE A 149 -8.47 -53.89 -34.51
CA ILE A 149 -7.69 -53.00 -33.64
C ILE A 149 -7.41 -51.68 -34.34
N GLN A 150 -6.99 -51.71 -35.61
CA GLN A 150 -6.68 -50.50 -36.39
C GLN A 150 -7.93 -49.63 -36.60
N SER A 151 -9.05 -50.20 -37.03
CA SER A 151 -10.31 -49.47 -37.26
C SER A 151 -10.89 -48.88 -35.96
N THR A 152 -10.86 -49.65 -34.86
CA THR A 152 -11.34 -49.19 -33.55
C THR A 152 -10.42 -48.11 -32.95
N THR A 153 -9.11 -48.25 -33.10
CA THR A 153 -8.14 -47.25 -32.65
C THR A 153 -8.27 -45.95 -33.45
N ASN A 154 -8.50 -46.04 -34.76
CA ASN A 154 -8.73 -44.88 -35.61
C ASN A 154 -10.03 -44.16 -35.25
N TYR A 155 -11.11 -44.90 -34.97
CA TYR A 155 -12.37 -44.32 -34.50
C TYR A 155 -12.19 -43.53 -33.18
N TYR A 156 -11.58 -44.16 -32.16
CA TYR A 156 -11.37 -43.48 -30.87
C TYR A 156 -10.42 -42.29 -30.99
N ARG A 157 -9.35 -42.40 -31.79
CA ARG A 157 -8.43 -41.28 -32.05
C ARG A 157 -9.15 -40.11 -32.71
N ASN A 158 -9.93 -40.37 -33.75
CA ASN A 158 -10.66 -39.32 -34.47
C ASN A 158 -11.69 -38.64 -33.57
N ARG A 159 -12.47 -39.42 -32.79
CA ARG A 159 -13.45 -38.85 -31.87
C ARG A 159 -12.79 -38.09 -30.71
N TYR A 160 -11.67 -38.57 -30.20
CA TYR A 160 -10.88 -37.87 -29.19
C TYR A 160 -10.39 -36.52 -29.72
N ASN A 161 -9.85 -36.48 -30.94
CA ASN A 161 -9.41 -35.23 -31.57
C ASN A 161 -10.59 -34.28 -31.78
N GLU A 162 -11.73 -34.76 -32.30
CA GLU A 162 -12.94 -33.95 -32.47
C GLU A 162 -13.44 -33.35 -31.14
N ILE A 163 -13.42 -34.13 -30.05
CA ILE A 163 -13.76 -33.65 -28.71
C ILE A 163 -12.79 -32.56 -28.26
N MET A 164 -11.49 -32.76 -28.47
CA MET A 164 -10.47 -31.77 -28.09
C MET A 164 -10.58 -30.48 -28.91
N ASP A 165 -10.78 -30.59 -30.22
CA ASP A 165 -10.97 -29.45 -31.14
C ASP A 165 -12.23 -28.67 -30.77
N THR A 166 -13.36 -29.37 -30.56
CA THR A 166 -14.62 -28.75 -30.14
C THR A 166 -14.49 -28.08 -28.77
N THR A 167 -13.81 -28.73 -27.82
CA THR A 167 -13.54 -28.15 -26.49
C THR A 167 -12.71 -26.88 -26.60
N LEU A 168 -11.70 -26.85 -27.47
CA LEU A 168 -10.87 -25.67 -27.70
C LEU A 168 -11.68 -24.52 -28.30
N ILE A 169 -12.51 -24.79 -29.33
CA ILE A 169 -13.39 -23.78 -29.94
C ILE A 169 -14.35 -23.20 -28.89
N ILE A 170 -14.99 -24.03 -28.07
CA ILE A 170 -15.88 -23.56 -27.01
C ILE A 170 -15.12 -22.70 -25.99
N LYS A 171 -13.89 -23.08 -25.62
CA LYS A 171 -13.06 -22.26 -24.74
C LYS A 171 -12.73 -20.90 -25.34
N MET A 172 -12.45 -20.82 -26.65
CA MET A 172 -12.23 -19.55 -27.34
C MET A 172 -13.49 -18.69 -27.32
N GLN A 173 -14.67 -19.27 -27.61
CA GLN A 173 -15.95 -18.55 -27.51
C GLN A 173 -16.22 -18.01 -26.09
N LYS A 174 -15.89 -18.79 -25.06
CA LYS A 174 -16.00 -18.32 -23.67
C LYS A 174 -15.09 -17.12 -23.40
N ILE A 175 -13.86 -17.11 -23.94
CA ILE A 175 -12.93 -15.99 -23.79
C ILE A 175 -13.55 -14.73 -24.43
N ASP A 176 -14.03 -14.83 -25.67
CA ASP A 176 -14.65 -13.69 -26.37
C ASP A 176 -15.86 -13.11 -25.60
N LEU A 177 -16.70 -13.99 -25.03
CA LEU A 177 -17.85 -13.60 -24.21
C LEU A 177 -17.43 -12.92 -22.90
N VAL A 178 -16.38 -13.42 -22.24
CA VAL A 178 -15.84 -12.81 -21.02
C VAL A 178 -15.24 -11.43 -21.32
N ASP A 179 -14.53 -11.28 -22.45
CA ASP A 179 -13.99 -9.99 -22.88
C ASP A 179 -15.11 -9.00 -23.20
N ARG A 180 -16.19 -9.44 -23.86
CA ARG A 180 -17.37 -8.59 -24.08
C ARG A 180 -18.04 -8.18 -22.76
N MET A 181 -18.17 -9.11 -21.83
CA MET A 181 -18.75 -8.84 -20.51
C MET A 181 -17.93 -7.80 -19.73
N LYS A 182 -16.60 -7.83 -19.85
CA LYS A 182 -15.72 -6.79 -19.30
C LYS A 182 -16.05 -5.41 -19.85
N GLU A 183 -16.12 -5.26 -21.18
CA GLU A 183 -16.44 -3.97 -21.81
C GLU A 183 -17.76 -3.39 -21.27
N LEU A 184 -18.78 -4.25 -21.13
CA LEU A 184 -20.08 -3.88 -20.58
C LEU A 184 -19.99 -3.42 -19.12
N TYR A 185 -19.20 -4.08 -18.28
CA TYR A 185 -18.98 -3.64 -16.90
C TYR A 185 -18.20 -2.32 -16.82
N GLU A 186 -17.22 -2.10 -17.71
CA GLU A 186 -16.53 -0.81 -17.82
C GLU A 186 -17.51 0.32 -18.19
N ASP A 187 -18.42 0.06 -19.15
CA ASP A 187 -19.49 0.98 -19.53
C ASP A 187 -20.50 1.23 -18.40
N TYR A 188 -20.93 0.19 -17.68
CA TYR A 188 -21.80 0.30 -16.51
C TYR A 188 -21.16 1.19 -15.43
N ASN A 189 -19.88 0.94 -15.11
CA ASN A 189 -19.15 1.69 -14.09
C ASN A 189 -18.96 3.15 -14.49
N ARG A 190 -18.72 3.43 -15.78
CA ARG A 190 -18.72 4.80 -16.31
C ARG A 190 -20.07 5.49 -16.09
N LEU A 191 -21.18 4.84 -16.47
CA LEU A 191 -22.52 5.37 -16.25
C LEU A 191 -22.84 5.58 -14.76
N TYR A 192 -22.42 4.65 -13.90
CA TYR A 192 -22.61 4.77 -12.46
C TYR A 192 -21.82 5.96 -11.89
N ALA A 193 -20.58 6.15 -12.32
CA ALA A 193 -19.78 7.32 -11.92
C ALA A 193 -20.42 8.65 -12.37
N GLU A 194 -20.96 8.71 -13.59
CA GLU A 194 -21.56 9.93 -14.16
C GLU A 194 -22.94 10.26 -13.57
N ARG A 195 -23.80 9.23 -13.48
CA ARG A 195 -25.25 9.36 -13.26
C ARG A 195 -25.70 8.70 -11.97
N GLY A 196 -25.05 7.63 -11.52
CA GLY A 196 -25.48 6.82 -10.37
C GLY A 196 -24.97 7.29 -9.01
N LYS A 197 -23.79 7.93 -8.95
CA LYS A 197 -23.23 8.47 -7.71
C LYS A 197 -24.15 9.52 -7.10
N ALA A 198 -24.35 9.41 -5.78
CA ALA A 198 -25.01 10.47 -5.02
C ALA A 198 -24.24 11.79 -5.17
N LYS A 199 -24.96 12.91 -5.20
CA LYS A 199 -24.38 14.25 -5.35
C LYS A 199 -24.82 15.13 -4.20
N THR A 200 -23.95 16.03 -3.78
CA THR A 200 -24.27 17.01 -2.74
C THR A 200 -24.78 18.29 -3.38
N THR A 201 -25.84 18.85 -2.79
CA THR A 201 -26.27 20.23 -3.05
C THR A 201 -25.95 21.08 -1.83
N VAL A 202 -25.22 22.17 -2.04
CA VAL A 202 -24.88 23.12 -0.97
C VAL A 202 -25.80 24.33 -1.06
N TYR A 203 -26.49 24.64 0.04
CA TYR A 203 -27.39 25.75 0.20
C TYR A 203 -26.73 26.85 1.03
N ILE A 204 -26.65 28.06 0.47
CA ILE A 204 -26.07 29.21 1.14
C ILE A 204 -27.14 30.26 1.30
N GLY A 205 -27.58 30.48 2.55
CA GLY A 205 -28.48 31.56 2.91
C GLY A 205 -27.74 32.89 2.87
N TYR A 206 -28.31 33.89 2.22
CA TYR A 206 -27.73 35.23 2.15
C TYR A 206 -28.73 36.32 2.50
N GLU A 207 -28.20 37.47 2.89
CA GLU A 207 -28.89 38.75 2.96
C GLU A 207 -28.07 39.78 2.18
N ASN A 208 -28.63 40.34 1.13
CA ASN A 208 -27.93 41.29 0.27
C ASN A 208 -28.58 42.67 0.38
N ALA A 209 -27.76 43.72 0.49
CA ALA A 209 -28.21 45.11 0.74
C ALA A 209 -28.51 45.91 -0.53
N SER A 210 -28.15 45.39 -1.71
CA SER A 210 -28.47 45.97 -3.01
C SER A 210 -28.26 44.93 -4.11
N ASP A 211 -29.04 44.97 -5.20
CA ASP A 211 -28.80 44.13 -6.37
C ASP A 211 -27.32 44.22 -6.80
N SER A 212 -26.65 43.08 -6.91
CA SER A 212 -25.22 43.05 -7.20
C SER A 212 -24.81 41.87 -8.09
N ASP A 213 -23.94 42.17 -9.06
CA ASP A 213 -23.27 41.17 -9.87
C ASP A 213 -22.01 40.71 -9.14
N ASN A 214 -21.96 39.42 -8.80
CA ASN A 214 -20.88 38.83 -8.00
C ASN A 214 -20.16 37.73 -8.77
N SER A 215 -18.85 37.62 -8.51
CA SER A 215 -18.04 36.50 -8.95
C SER A 215 -17.71 35.67 -7.72
N ALA A 216 -18.60 34.73 -7.40
CA ALA A 216 -18.46 33.89 -6.22
C ALA A 216 -17.46 32.76 -6.46
N VAL A 217 -16.67 32.45 -5.44
CA VAL A 217 -15.74 31.32 -5.42
C VAL A 217 -16.11 30.41 -4.26
N LEU A 218 -16.68 29.25 -4.58
CA LEU A 218 -16.97 28.19 -3.62
C LEU A 218 -15.70 27.36 -3.43
N THR A 219 -15.27 27.17 -2.18
CA THR A 219 -14.18 26.25 -1.83
C THR A 219 -14.70 25.15 -0.92
N TYR A 220 -14.30 23.90 -1.16
CA TYR A 220 -14.65 22.76 -0.30
C TYR A 220 -13.54 21.70 -0.33
N PHE A 221 -13.48 20.87 0.71
CA PHE A 221 -12.58 19.74 0.84
C PHE A 221 -13.28 18.41 0.51
N VAL A 222 -12.57 17.53 -0.18
CA VAL A 222 -12.97 16.15 -0.46
C VAL A 222 -11.86 15.17 -0.09
N PRO A 223 -12.16 14.07 0.63
CA PRO A 223 -11.14 13.12 1.10
C PRO A 223 -10.68 12.11 0.03
N SER A 224 -11.49 11.81 -1.00
CA SER A 224 -11.16 10.82 -2.05
C SER A 224 -10.19 11.33 -3.12
N ALA A 225 -9.14 12.04 -2.70
CA ALA A 225 -8.03 12.44 -3.55
C ALA A 225 -6.73 12.37 -2.76
N GLY A 226 -5.60 12.32 -3.46
CA GLY A 226 -4.31 12.36 -2.79
C GLY A 226 -3.14 12.47 -3.75
N TRP A 227 -1.98 12.78 -3.19
CA TRP A 227 -0.73 12.71 -3.93
C TRP A 227 0.40 12.11 -3.10
N LEU A 228 1.35 11.48 -3.80
CA LEU A 228 2.59 10.97 -3.24
C LEU A 228 3.79 11.55 -4.01
N PRO A 229 4.89 11.92 -3.32
CA PRO A 229 6.10 12.39 -3.99
C PRO A 229 6.78 11.24 -4.75
N LEU A 230 7.27 11.52 -5.95
CA LEU A 230 8.06 10.62 -6.78
C LEU A 230 9.19 11.43 -7.42
N TYR A 231 10.36 10.84 -7.60
CA TYR A 231 11.50 11.54 -8.19
C TYR A 231 12.11 10.73 -9.32
N ASP A 232 12.73 11.41 -10.29
CA ASP A 232 13.78 10.79 -11.10
C ASP A 232 15.11 11.45 -10.78
N PHE A 233 16.11 10.63 -10.47
CA PHE A 233 17.51 11.02 -10.42
C PHE A 233 18.18 10.57 -11.71
N LYS A 234 18.73 11.52 -12.47
CA LYS A 234 19.30 11.26 -13.79
C LYS A 234 20.73 11.76 -13.85
N VAL A 235 21.64 10.88 -14.26
CA VAL A 235 23.07 11.16 -14.42
C VAL A 235 23.47 10.70 -15.80
N GLU A 236 24.04 11.58 -16.61
CA GLU A 236 24.60 11.15 -17.91
C GLU A 236 26.02 10.62 -17.74
N ASP A 237 26.86 11.32 -16.96
CA ASP A 237 28.21 10.92 -16.58
C ASP A 237 28.55 11.41 -15.15
N THR A 238 29.59 10.86 -14.52
CA THR A 238 30.04 11.24 -13.17
C THR A 238 30.70 12.62 -13.09
N ASP A 239 31.02 13.23 -14.24
CA ASP A 239 31.55 14.60 -14.32
C ASP A 239 30.45 15.64 -14.61
N GLU A 240 29.20 15.19 -14.82
CA GLU A 240 28.05 16.05 -15.09
C GLU A 240 27.15 16.22 -13.85
N PRO A 241 26.42 17.34 -13.74
CA PRO A 241 25.51 17.55 -12.61
C PRO A 241 24.38 16.50 -12.59
N LEU A 242 23.99 16.08 -11.40
CA LEU A 242 22.83 15.23 -11.19
C LEU A 242 21.55 16.03 -11.49
N LYS A 243 20.74 15.54 -12.41
CA LYS A 243 19.42 16.11 -12.69
C LYS A 243 18.35 15.43 -11.85
N ILE A 244 17.66 16.22 -11.04
CA ILE A 244 16.52 15.81 -10.23
C ILE A 244 15.23 16.26 -10.91
N VAL A 245 14.35 15.32 -11.25
CA VAL A 245 12.99 15.60 -11.74
C VAL A 245 12.01 15.33 -10.61
N TYR A 246 11.33 16.38 -10.15
CA TYR A 246 10.31 16.31 -9.11
C TYR A 246 8.98 15.94 -9.74
N LYS A 247 8.39 14.84 -9.28
CA LYS A 247 7.10 14.34 -9.74
C LYS A 247 6.13 14.18 -8.58
N ALA A 248 4.85 14.15 -8.91
CA ALA A 248 3.79 13.73 -8.01
C ALA A 248 2.96 12.66 -8.67
N ASN A 249 2.74 11.57 -7.95
CA ASN A 249 1.70 10.61 -8.28
C ASN A 249 0.39 11.10 -7.66
N VAL A 250 -0.49 11.68 -8.48
CA VAL A 250 -1.80 12.22 -8.08
C VAL A 250 -2.89 11.25 -8.46
N PHE A 251 -3.81 10.96 -7.53
CA PHE A 251 -4.98 10.13 -7.78
C PHE A 251 -6.23 10.79 -7.19
N GLN A 252 -7.38 10.51 -7.79
CA GLN A 252 -8.66 11.01 -7.28
C GLN A 252 -9.84 10.16 -7.74
N ASN A 253 -10.85 10.04 -6.88
CA ASN A 253 -12.13 9.37 -7.14
C ASN A 253 -13.29 10.21 -6.57
N THR A 254 -13.17 11.53 -6.68
CA THR A 254 -14.07 12.51 -6.03
C THR A 254 -15.47 12.57 -6.67
N GLY A 255 -15.66 11.93 -7.83
CA GLY A 255 -16.86 12.05 -8.65
C GLY A 255 -16.82 13.25 -9.61
N GLU A 256 -15.72 14.00 -9.64
CA GLU A 256 -15.54 15.15 -10.52
C GLU A 256 -14.22 15.08 -11.27
N ASP A 257 -14.26 15.23 -12.58
CA ASP A 257 -13.07 15.38 -13.39
C ASP A 257 -12.48 16.79 -13.22
N TRP A 258 -11.15 16.89 -13.24
CA TRP A 258 -10.44 18.16 -13.19
C TRP A 258 -9.80 18.43 -14.56
N PRO A 259 -10.53 19.09 -15.49
CA PRO A 259 -9.99 19.39 -16.81
C PRO A 259 -9.04 20.59 -16.75
N GLU A 260 -7.92 20.49 -17.47
CA GLU A 260 -6.99 21.58 -17.78
C GLU A 260 -6.58 22.43 -16.56
N ILE A 261 -6.30 21.76 -15.42
CA ILE A 261 -6.05 22.45 -14.16
C ILE A 261 -4.56 22.48 -13.83
N LYS A 262 -4.05 23.64 -13.40
CA LYS A 262 -2.73 23.73 -12.76
C LYS A 262 -2.88 23.35 -11.28
N LEU A 263 -2.36 22.19 -10.90
CA LEU A 263 -2.51 21.68 -9.53
C LEU A 263 -1.54 22.36 -8.58
N LYS A 264 -2.04 22.67 -7.38
CA LYS A 264 -1.21 22.93 -6.21
C LYS A 264 -1.13 21.66 -5.39
N LEU A 265 0.06 21.28 -4.95
CA LEU A 265 0.29 20.11 -4.10
C LEU A 265 0.77 20.60 -2.74
N SER A 266 0.29 19.99 -1.67
CA SER A 266 0.68 20.38 -0.31
C SER A 266 0.92 19.16 0.57
N THR A 267 1.96 19.25 1.41
CA THR A 267 2.23 18.27 2.46
C THR A 267 1.43 18.53 3.74
N LYS A 268 0.64 19.62 3.78
CA LYS A 268 -0.24 19.92 4.91
C LYS A 268 -1.32 18.85 5.03
N ASN A 269 -1.62 18.42 6.24
CA ASN A 269 -2.84 17.67 6.53
C ASN A 269 -3.96 18.65 6.96
N PRO A 270 -4.97 18.89 6.12
CA PRO A 270 -6.06 19.83 6.43
C PRO A 270 -7.03 19.30 7.51
N ILE A 271 -7.00 18.00 7.82
CA ILE A 271 -7.85 17.36 8.84
C ILE A 271 -7.13 17.34 10.21
N MET A 272 -5.85 17.73 10.29
CA MET A 272 -5.10 17.73 11.54
C MET A 272 -5.73 18.69 12.56
N SER A 273 -5.93 18.18 13.78
CA SER A 273 -6.52 18.93 14.89
C SER A 273 -5.73 20.18 15.19
N ASN A 274 -6.42 21.32 15.29
CA ASN A 274 -5.83 22.59 15.72
C ASN A 274 -5.82 22.73 17.25
N SER A 275 -6.18 21.67 17.99
CA SER A 275 -6.16 21.70 19.45
C SER A 275 -4.71 21.63 19.95
N LYS A 276 -4.35 22.56 20.86
CA LYS A 276 -3.04 22.55 21.51
C LYS A 276 -2.95 21.31 22.41
N PRO A 277 -1.94 20.43 22.27
CA PRO A 277 -1.75 19.35 23.22
C PRO A 277 -1.41 19.92 24.61
N GLU A 278 -1.98 19.34 25.66
CA GLU A 278 -1.67 19.71 27.03
C GLU A 278 -0.56 18.82 27.60
N LEU A 279 0.41 19.45 28.28
CA LEU A 279 1.47 18.75 28.99
C LEU A 279 0.94 18.26 30.34
N GLU A 280 0.74 16.95 30.46
CA GLU A 280 0.45 16.34 31.77
C GLU A 280 1.70 16.34 32.67
N THR A 281 1.50 16.47 33.98
CA THR A 281 2.57 16.42 34.99
C THR A 281 3.38 15.12 34.88
N TYR A 282 4.69 15.26 34.73
CA TYR A 282 5.61 14.11 34.58
C TYR A 282 5.97 13.52 35.94
N TYR A 283 5.41 12.35 36.27
CA TYR A 283 5.78 11.57 37.45
C TYR A 283 6.81 10.48 37.08
N LEU A 284 8.00 10.57 37.67
CA LEU A 284 9.06 9.56 37.49
C LEU A 284 8.57 8.18 37.96
N GLY A 285 8.74 7.12 37.16
CA GLY A 285 8.43 5.74 37.54
C GLY A 285 6.97 5.31 37.46
N ARG A 286 6.02 6.21 37.14
CA ARG A 286 4.68 5.81 36.70
C ARG A 286 4.73 5.54 35.21
N ALA A 287 4.23 4.37 34.79
CA ALA A 287 4.02 4.10 33.37
C ALA A 287 3.20 5.26 32.80
N ARG A 288 3.74 5.94 31.78
CA ARG A 288 2.95 6.90 31.01
C ARG A 288 1.74 6.13 30.52
N THR A 289 0.57 6.38 31.08
CA THR A 289 -0.63 6.37 30.26
C THR A 289 -0.34 7.44 29.22
N ARG A 290 0.23 7.05 28.08
CA ARG A 290 -0.04 7.78 26.85
C ARG A 290 -1.55 7.78 26.78
N GLN A 291 -2.19 8.82 27.30
CA GLN A 291 -3.38 9.29 26.64
C GLN A 291 -2.88 9.56 25.24
N HIS A 292 -3.15 8.62 24.34
CA HIS A 292 -3.14 8.95 22.94
C HIS A 292 -3.98 10.23 22.87
N THR A 293 -3.33 11.35 22.55
CA THR A 293 -4.02 12.40 21.86
C THR A 293 -4.89 11.67 20.85
N LYS A 294 -6.20 11.87 20.93
CA LYS A 294 -7.15 11.27 19.99
C LYS A 294 -6.81 11.64 18.52
N ASP A 295 -5.83 12.53 18.35
CA ASP A 295 -5.21 12.98 17.13
C ASP A 295 -3.74 12.53 17.05
N SER A 296 -3.53 11.40 16.39
CA SER A 296 -2.85 11.37 15.09
C SER A 296 -3.27 10.05 14.41
N LYS A 297 -4.48 10.08 13.85
CA LYS A 297 -4.86 9.23 12.72
C LYS A 297 -4.19 9.76 11.44
N ASP A 298 -2.96 10.23 11.55
CA ASP A 298 -2.22 10.85 10.47
C ASP A 298 -1.48 9.75 9.73
N GLY A 299 -2.18 9.21 8.74
CA GLY A 299 -1.70 8.19 7.84
C GLY A 299 -2.86 7.56 7.12
N ILE A 300 -2.77 7.51 5.79
CA ILE A 300 -3.79 6.88 4.96
C ILE A 300 -3.63 5.37 5.03
N ALA A 301 -4.73 4.67 5.27
CA ALA A 301 -4.80 3.23 5.16
C ALA A 301 -5.20 2.83 3.73
N ALA A 302 -5.03 1.56 3.40
CA ALA A 302 -5.62 0.97 2.20
C ALA A 302 -6.37 -0.30 2.58
N LEU A 303 -7.40 -0.63 1.82
CA LEU A 303 -8.04 -1.94 1.84
C LEU A 303 -7.62 -2.67 0.58
N GLN A 304 -7.21 -3.93 0.72
CA GLN A 304 -7.00 -4.85 -0.38
C GLN A 304 -7.71 -6.16 -0.07
N GLY A 305 -8.06 -6.93 -1.09
CA GLY A 305 -8.61 -8.26 -0.91
C GLY A 305 -9.12 -8.82 -2.21
N LYS A 306 -9.74 -9.99 -2.15
CA LYS A 306 -10.44 -10.63 -3.25
C LYS A 306 -11.92 -10.78 -2.97
N VAL A 307 -12.75 -10.67 -3.99
CA VAL A 307 -14.15 -11.10 -3.95
C VAL A 307 -14.23 -12.47 -4.60
N LEU A 308 -14.77 -13.46 -3.90
CA LEU A 308 -14.83 -14.85 -4.35
C LEU A 308 -16.24 -15.41 -4.18
N ASP A 309 -16.61 -16.35 -5.03
CA ASP A 309 -17.82 -17.15 -4.88
C ASP A 309 -17.66 -18.12 -3.69
N MET A 310 -18.64 -18.15 -2.79
CA MET A 310 -18.56 -18.97 -1.59
C MET A 310 -18.57 -20.48 -1.87
N GLN A 311 -19.19 -20.93 -2.97
CA GLN A 311 -19.31 -22.35 -3.32
C GLN A 311 -18.14 -22.83 -4.18
N THR A 312 -17.75 -22.05 -5.20
CA THR A 312 -16.72 -22.48 -6.15
C THR A 312 -15.33 -21.97 -5.78
N ASN A 313 -15.23 -20.98 -4.89
CA ASN A 313 -14.00 -20.25 -4.57
C ASN A 313 -13.37 -19.57 -5.80
N GLU A 314 -14.14 -19.42 -6.89
CA GLU A 314 -13.72 -18.71 -8.08
C GLU A 314 -13.79 -17.20 -7.84
N PRO A 315 -12.88 -16.40 -8.44
CA PRO A 315 -12.94 -14.96 -8.33
C PRO A 315 -14.21 -14.38 -8.94
N ILE A 316 -14.81 -13.41 -8.25
CA ILE A 316 -15.93 -12.62 -8.74
C ILE A 316 -15.38 -11.29 -9.24
N PRO A 317 -15.23 -11.12 -10.57
CA PRO A 317 -14.76 -9.88 -11.14
C PRO A 317 -15.85 -8.81 -11.12
N PHE A 318 -15.45 -7.55 -11.10
CA PHE A 318 -16.33 -6.38 -11.20
C PHE A 318 -17.39 -6.22 -10.11
N ALA A 319 -17.27 -6.94 -8.99
CA ALA A 319 -18.10 -6.71 -7.82
C ALA A 319 -17.91 -5.26 -7.32
N ASN A 320 -19.00 -4.58 -6.99
CA ASN A 320 -18.95 -3.24 -6.41
C ASN A 320 -18.59 -3.35 -4.92
N ILE A 321 -17.45 -2.78 -4.52
CA ILE A 321 -16.99 -2.75 -3.14
C ILE A 321 -17.06 -1.32 -2.61
N VAL A 322 -17.97 -1.09 -1.67
CA VAL A 322 -18.25 0.22 -1.10
C VAL A 322 -17.87 0.22 0.38
N LEU A 323 -17.00 1.14 0.79
CA LEU A 323 -16.77 1.47 2.19
C LEU A 323 -17.79 2.52 2.63
N MET A 324 -18.44 2.25 3.76
CA MET A 324 -19.39 3.14 4.41
C MET A 324 -18.86 3.56 5.78
N ARG A 325 -19.09 4.80 6.16
CA ARG A 325 -18.81 5.33 7.50
C ARG A 325 -20.10 5.92 8.06
N ASP A 326 -20.50 5.45 9.24
CA ASP A 326 -21.72 5.92 9.93
C ASP A 326 -22.98 5.85 9.04
N GLY A 327 -23.06 4.83 8.18
CA GLY A 327 -24.18 4.61 7.25
C GLY A 327 -24.12 5.44 5.95
N VAL A 328 -23.08 6.24 5.75
CA VAL A 328 -22.86 7.07 4.54
C VAL A 328 -21.75 6.46 3.69
N ASN A 329 -21.93 6.45 2.37
CA ASN A 329 -20.89 6.01 1.43
C ASN A 329 -19.64 6.90 1.55
N PHE A 330 -18.52 6.31 1.94
CA PHE A 330 -17.25 7.00 2.08
C PHE A 330 -16.39 6.93 0.83
N GLY A 331 -16.44 5.80 0.11
CA GLY A 331 -15.63 5.56 -1.08
C GLY A 331 -15.72 4.11 -1.50
N GLY A 332 -15.24 3.76 -2.69
CA GLY A 332 -15.37 2.40 -3.20
C GLY A 332 -14.49 2.12 -4.39
N THR A 333 -14.46 0.85 -4.79
CA THR A 333 -13.77 0.34 -5.97
C THR A 333 -14.55 -0.84 -6.55
N THR A 334 -14.07 -1.42 -7.63
CA THR A 334 -14.55 -2.69 -8.17
C THR A 334 -13.45 -3.74 -8.14
N SER A 335 -13.81 -5.02 -8.06
CA SER A 335 -12.83 -6.10 -8.24
C SER A 335 -12.36 -6.21 -9.69
N ASP A 336 -11.12 -6.64 -9.90
CA ASP A 336 -10.53 -7.00 -11.20
C ASP A 336 -10.87 -8.44 -11.60
N PHE A 337 -10.31 -8.93 -12.71
CA PHE A 337 -10.54 -10.27 -13.24
C PHE A 337 -10.17 -11.41 -12.28
N ASP A 338 -9.16 -11.19 -11.45
CA ASP A 338 -8.69 -12.15 -10.46
C ASP A 338 -9.42 -11.97 -9.11
N GLY A 339 -10.51 -11.19 -9.13
CA GLY A 339 -11.34 -10.82 -7.99
C GLY A 339 -10.68 -9.80 -7.07
N ASN A 340 -9.46 -9.33 -7.37
CA ASN A 340 -8.75 -8.43 -6.46
C ASN A 340 -9.36 -7.04 -6.48
N TYR A 341 -9.34 -6.38 -5.34
CA TYR A 341 -9.78 -5.00 -5.23
C TYR A 341 -8.83 -4.21 -4.34
N LYS A 342 -8.79 -2.89 -4.55
CA LYS A 342 -7.99 -1.97 -3.74
C LYS A 342 -8.73 -0.65 -3.52
N ILE A 343 -8.92 -0.27 -2.26
CA ILE A 343 -9.43 1.06 -1.89
C ILE A 343 -8.32 1.82 -1.17
N LYS A 344 -7.92 2.96 -1.74
CA LYS A 344 -6.97 3.94 -1.17
C LYS A 344 -7.40 5.34 -1.63
N PRO A 345 -7.26 6.40 -0.80
CA PRO A 345 -6.81 6.41 0.59
C PRO A 345 -7.99 6.23 1.56
N ILE A 346 -7.76 5.55 2.70
CA ILE A 346 -8.78 5.38 3.75
C ILE A 346 -8.27 6.04 5.04
N PRO A 347 -8.86 7.15 5.50
CA PRO A 347 -8.57 7.72 6.81
C PRO A 347 -8.77 6.68 7.93
N PRO A 348 -7.91 6.61 8.94
CA PRO A 348 -8.04 5.61 10.01
C PRO A 348 -9.38 5.72 10.74
N GLY A 349 -9.96 4.59 11.12
CA GLY A 349 -11.30 4.55 11.72
C GLY A 349 -12.04 3.26 11.43
N LYS A 350 -13.28 3.17 11.94
CA LYS A 350 -14.18 2.06 11.66
C LYS A 350 -15.03 2.37 10.45
N TYR A 351 -15.21 1.38 9.59
CA TYR A 351 -16.04 1.43 8.40
C TYR A 351 -16.77 0.10 8.24
N ASP A 352 -17.90 0.15 7.55
CA ASP A 352 -18.60 -1.03 7.08
C ASP A 352 -18.25 -1.24 5.60
N LEU A 353 -18.00 -2.48 5.18
CA LEU A 353 -17.72 -2.84 3.80
C LEU A 353 -18.96 -3.51 3.21
N GLN A 354 -19.50 -2.94 2.14
CA GLN A 354 -20.59 -3.52 1.37
C GLN A 354 -20.05 -4.01 0.04
N VAL A 355 -20.33 -5.27 -0.30
CA VAL A 355 -20.04 -5.85 -1.61
C VAL A 355 -21.34 -6.24 -2.29
N ILE A 356 -21.52 -5.76 -3.52
CA ILE A 356 -22.70 -5.96 -4.34
C ILE A 356 -22.26 -6.50 -5.69
N PHE A 357 -22.85 -7.61 -6.11
CA PHE A 357 -22.67 -8.13 -7.45
C PHE A 357 -23.97 -8.79 -7.91
N VAL A 358 -24.30 -8.67 -9.19
CA VAL A 358 -25.55 -9.20 -9.74
C VAL A 358 -25.53 -10.73 -9.67
N GLY A 359 -26.66 -11.33 -9.25
CA GLY A 359 -26.76 -12.77 -9.01
C GLY A 359 -26.24 -13.23 -7.64
N TYR A 360 -25.83 -12.30 -6.77
CA TYR A 360 -25.33 -12.58 -5.43
C TYR A 360 -26.05 -11.75 -4.35
N GLU A 361 -26.15 -12.31 -3.16
CA GLU A 361 -26.67 -11.59 -1.99
C GLU A 361 -25.72 -10.47 -1.60
N THR A 362 -26.27 -9.28 -1.30
CA THR A 362 -25.45 -8.15 -0.83
C THR A 362 -24.76 -8.50 0.49
N LYS A 363 -23.43 -8.51 0.49
CA LYS A 363 -22.63 -8.82 1.68
C LYS A 363 -22.24 -7.52 2.39
N ILE A 364 -22.55 -7.42 3.69
CA ILE A 364 -22.11 -6.30 4.53
C ILE A 364 -21.23 -6.83 5.66
N THR A 365 -19.96 -6.41 5.69
CA THR A 365 -19.04 -6.64 6.80
C THR A 365 -18.94 -5.39 7.65
N LYS A 366 -19.45 -5.44 8.89
CA LYS A 366 -19.48 -4.28 9.78
C LYS A 366 -18.21 -4.10 10.61
N GLY A 367 -17.84 -2.86 10.89
CA GLY A 367 -16.88 -2.48 11.92
C GLY A 367 -15.41 -2.77 11.59
N ILE A 368 -15.05 -2.78 10.31
CA ILE A 368 -13.66 -2.94 9.86
C ILE A 368 -12.83 -1.74 10.33
N ASN A 369 -11.81 -2.02 11.15
CA ASN A 369 -10.96 -0.98 11.73
C ASN A 369 -9.69 -0.76 10.91
N PHE A 370 -9.52 0.43 10.35
CA PHE A 370 -8.33 0.85 9.61
C PHE A 370 -7.39 1.64 10.52
N ALA A 371 -6.13 1.21 10.57
CA ALA A 371 -5.06 1.89 11.27
C ALA A 371 -4.22 2.71 10.28
N ALA A 372 -3.64 3.81 10.74
CA ALA A 372 -2.79 4.69 9.94
C ALA A 372 -1.62 3.94 9.28
N ASN A 373 -1.33 4.26 8.01
CA ASN A 373 -0.22 3.72 7.22
C ASN A 373 -0.17 2.19 7.16
N LYS A 374 -1.34 1.54 7.21
CA LYS A 374 -1.46 0.08 7.04
C LYS A 374 -2.37 -0.27 5.89
N ILE A 375 -1.95 -1.28 5.13
CA ILE A 375 -2.83 -2.00 4.23
C ILE A 375 -3.55 -3.07 5.06
N ARG A 376 -4.88 -3.06 5.01
CA ARG A 376 -5.71 -4.13 5.56
C ARG A 376 -6.10 -5.05 4.40
N PHE A 377 -5.84 -6.35 4.57
CA PHE A 377 -6.33 -7.37 3.67
C PHE A 377 -7.67 -7.91 4.17
N HIS A 378 -8.67 -8.03 3.29
CA HIS A 378 -9.99 -8.55 3.63
C HIS A 378 -10.65 -9.19 2.42
N ASP A 379 -10.64 -10.50 2.32
CA ASP A 379 -11.36 -11.19 1.25
C ASP A 379 -12.85 -11.30 1.61
N VAL A 380 -13.71 -11.22 0.59
CA VAL A 380 -15.16 -11.26 0.73
C VAL A 380 -15.70 -12.45 -0.04
N LEU A 381 -16.33 -13.38 0.68
CA LEU A 381 -17.07 -14.50 0.11
C LEU A 381 -18.53 -14.11 -0.11
N MET A 382 -19.00 -14.24 -1.34
CA MET A 382 -20.36 -13.91 -1.76
C MET A 382 -21.18 -15.18 -1.97
N SER A 383 -22.43 -15.18 -1.48
CA SER A 383 -23.39 -16.26 -1.71
C SER A 383 -24.24 -15.94 -2.94
N GLY A 384 -24.32 -16.85 -3.91
CA GLY A 384 -25.22 -16.72 -5.05
C GLY A 384 -26.69 -16.72 -4.62
N THR A 385 -27.56 -16.00 -5.31
CA THR A 385 -29.01 -15.88 -4.99
C THR A 385 -29.84 -17.11 -5.38
N ALA A 386 -29.23 -18.17 -5.92
CA ALA A 386 -29.92 -19.40 -6.27
C ALA A 386 -29.98 -20.35 -5.06
N GLU A 387 -31.18 -20.53 -4.50
CA GLU A 387 -31.45 -21.64 -3.59
C GLU A 387 -31.25 -22.97 -4.33
N MET A 388 -30.14 -23.66 -4.07
CA MET A 388 -30.01 -25.09 -4.33
C MET A 388 -30.34 -25.85 -3.05
N LEU A 389 -31.35 -26.72 -3.16
CA LEU A 389 -31.82 -27.63 -2.11
C LEU A 389 -30.68 -28.46 -1.53
N GLU A 390 -30.71 -28.62 -0.20
CA GLU A 390 -29.87 -29.52 0.59
C GLU A 390 -29.76 -30.91 -0.06
N VAL A 391 -28.53 -31.36 -0.31
CA VAL A 391 -28.23 -32.79 -0.43
C VAL A 391 -27.31 -33.16 0.72
N VAL A 392 -27.86 -34.02 1.57
CA VAL A 392 -27.22 -34.70 2.70
C VAL A 392 -25.96 -35.42 2.22
N GLU A 393 -24.81 -35.09 2.81
CA GLU A 393 -23.61 -35.94 2.72
C GLU A 393 -23.28 -36.52 4.10
N ILE A 394 -23.15 -37.84 4.12
CA ILE A 394 -23.00 -38.70 5.28
C ILE A 394 -21.56 -38.57 5.82
N VAL A 395 -21.47 -38.42 7.14
CA VAL A 395 -20.23 -38.40 7.92
C VAL A 395 -19.54 -39.76 7.84
N ASP A 396 -18.27 -39.79 7.45
CA ASP A 396 -17.37 -40.88 7.80
C ASP A 396 -16.10 -40.34 8.48
N TYR A 397 -15.71 -40.99 9.57
CA TYR A 397 -14.62 -40.59 10.46
C TYR A 397 -13.46 -41.56 10.31
N LYS A 398 -12.25 -41.03 10.07
CA LYS A 398 -11.02 -41.82 10.20
C LYS A 398 -9.87 -41.00 10.78
N VAL A 399 -9.47 -41.37 12.00
CA VAL A 399 -8.24 -40.94 12.67
C VAL A 399 -7.06 -41.72 12.11
N PRO A 400 -5.89 -41.06 12.02
CA PRO A 400 -4.68 -41.72 12.51
C PRO A 400 -3.96 -40.91 13.59
N LEU A 401 -3.41 -41.68 14.52
CA LEU A 401 -2.67 -41.33 15.73
C LEU A 401 -1.23 -40.91 15.42
N ILE A 402 -0.75 -39.94 16.19
CA ILE A 402 0.62 -39.72 16.71
C ILE A 402 1.79 -39.84 15.70
N ILE A 403 2.51 -38.74 15.53
CA ILE A 403 3.88 -38.74 15.02
C ILE A 403 4.83 -38.87 16.23
N LYS A 404 5.57 -39.98 16.28
CA LYS A 404 6.80 -40.15 17.07
C LYS A 404 7.91 -39.33 16.39
N ASP A 405 8.74 -38.71 17.22
CA ASP A 405 10.04 -38.08 16.90
C ASP A 405 10.04 -36.56 16.70
N GLU A 406 9.76 -35.81 17.78
CA GLU A 406 10.36 -34.48 17.98
C GLU A 406 11.01 -34.42 19.37
N THR A 407 12.35 -34.38 19.40
CA THR A 407 13.18 -34.26 20.61
C THR A 407 13.60 -32.82 20.92
N ALA A 408 12.98 -31.80 20.31
CA ALA A 408 13.19 -30.40 20.64
C ALA A 408 11.94 -29.82 21.32
N SER A 409 12.06 -29.48 22.61
CA SER A 409 10.96 -28.86 23.37
C SER A 409 10.90 -27.36 23.09
N GLY A 410 10.00 -26.95 22.20
CA GLY A 410 9.59 -25.56 21.98
C GLY A 410 8.07 -25.49 21.81
N ALA A 411 7.42 -24.48 22.37
CA ALA A 411 5.99 -24.25 22.19
C ALA A 411 5.78 -22.99 21.34
N SER A 412 4.89 -23.08 20.34
CA SER A 412 4.43 -21.93 19.56
C SER A 412 3.05 -21.51 20.06
N ILE A 413 2.81 -20.20 20.15
CA ILE A 413 1.50 -19.64 20.47
C ILE A 413 0.96 -19.00 19.20
N ARG A 414 -0.20 -19.46 18.73
CA ARG A 414 -0.84 -18.92 17.54
C ARG A 414 -1.59 -17.64 17.87
N PHE A 415 -1.80 -16.80 16.86
CA PHE A 415 -2.52 -15.53 16.99
C PHE A 415 -3.93 -15.70 17.57
N ASP A 416 -4.60 -16.82 17.28
CA ASP A 416 -5.92 -17.15 17.83
C ASP A 416 -5.89 -17.48 19.32
N ASP A 417 -4.81 -18.08 19.83
CA ASP A 417 -4.62 -18.36 21.25
C ASP A 417 -4.34 -17.08 22.05
N TYR A 418 -3.67 -16.10 21.43
CA TYR A 418 -3.46 -14.75 21.98
C TYR A 418 -4.80 -14.00 22.16
N ASN A 419 -5.70 -14.05 21.18
CA ASN A 419 -6.99 -13.34 21.22
C ASN A 419 -8.00 -13.95 22.20
N ARG A 420 -7.86 -15.24 22.54
CA ARG A 420 -8.69 -15.91 23.55
C ARG A 420 -8.16 -15.73 24.98
N SER A 421 -6.95 -15.20 25.13
CA SER A 421 -6.31 -14.95 26.42
C SER A 421 -6.79 -13.61 27.00
N SER A 422 -7.25 -13.62 28.27
CA SER A 422 -7.59 -12.41 29.03
C SER A 422 -6.36 -11.51 29.36
N ARG A 423 -5.16 -11.95 28.98
CA ARG A 423 -3.89 -11.24 29.24
C ARG A 423 -3.43 -10.50 27.97
N ARG A 424 -3.39 -9.17 28.01
CA ARG A 424 -3.12 -8.30 26.84
C ARG A 424 -1.65 -7.93 26.63
N ASN A 425 -0.73 -8.86 26.92
CA ASN A 425 0.72 -8.65 26.73
C ASN A 425 1.36 -9.96 26.25
N SER A 426 2.16 -9.88 25.18
CA SER A 426 2.92 -11.02 24.62
C SER A 426 3.77 -11.72 25.67
N ARG A 427 4.26 -11.00 26.68
CA ARG A 427 5.03 -11.57 27.81
C ARG A 427 4.19 -12.41 28.77
N SER A 428 2.94 -12.02 29.02
CA SER A 428 2.00 -12.76 29.87
C SER A 428 1.45 -14.01 29.17
N VAL A 429 1.42 -13.96 27.83
CA VAL A 429 1.09 -15.09 26.97
C VAL A 429 2.29 -16.06 26.89
N ALA A 430 3.53 -15.57 26.81
CA ALA A 430 4.72 -16.42 26.90
C ALA A 430 4.83 -17.22 28.22
N SER A 431 4.27 -16.72 29.32
CA SER A 431 4.21 -17.46 30.61
C SER A 431 3.26 -18.67 30.63
N THR A 432 2.44 -18.86 29.58
CA THR A 432 1.62 -20.08 29.44
C THR A 432 2.42 -21.26 28.89
N VAL A 433 3.65 -21.00 28.43
CA VAL A 433 4.58 -22.05 27.97
C VAL A 433 5.27 -22.67 29.17
N GLY A 434 5.19 -24.00 29.29
CA GLY A 434 5.85 -24.74 30.36
C GLY A 434 7.35 -24.45 30.44
N GLY A 435 7.81 -23.94 31.60
CA GLY A 435 9.20 -23.57 31.83
C GLY A 435 9.53 -22.08 31.68
N VAL A 436 8.54 -21.22 31.42
CA VAL A 436 8.69 -19.74 31.39
C VAL A 436 8.06 -19.12 32.63
N TYR A 437 8.86 -18.47 33.49
CA TYR A 437 8.40 -17.86 34.75
C TYR A 437 8.48 -16.33 34.68
N SER A 438 7.36 -15.62 34.74
CA SER A 438 7.34 -14.15 34.71
C SER A 438 6.88 -13.57 36.04
N GLU A 439 7.62 -12.59 36.57
CA GLU A 439 7.25 -11.83 37.78
C GLU A 439 7.18 -10.33 37.44
N GLY A 440 6.00 -9.73 37.60
CA GLY A 440 5.78 -8.30 37.33
C GLY A 440 6.10 -7.87 35.90
N SER A 441 6.85 -6.77 35.74
CA SER A 441 7.21 -6.14 34.47
C SER A 441 8.53 -6.64 33.85
N GLN A 442 9.24 -7.60 34.48
CA GLN A 442 10.50 -8.15 33.96
C GLN A 442 10.27 -9.32 32.98
N ILE A 443 11.23 -9.57 32.05
CA ILE A 443 11.19 -10.74 31.14
C ILE A 443 11.24 -12.00 31.99
N GLY A 444 10.32 -12.93 31.72
CA GLY A 444 10.30 -14.19 32.44
C GLY A 444 11.53 -15.05 32.19
N THR A 445 12.01 -15.75 33.21
CA THR A 445 13.12 -16.69 33.09
C THR A 445 12.64 -17.93 32.33
N VAL A 446 13.44 -18.39 31.36
CA VAL A 446 13.18 -19.67 30.67
C VAL A 446 14.10 -20.69 31.31
N ARG A 447 13.50 -21.67 32.02
CA ARG A 447 14.22 -22.75 32.72
C ARG A 447 15.35 -22.26 33.66
N GLY A 448 15.11 -21.16 34.37
CA GLY A 448 16.03 -20.64 35.40
C GLY A 448 17.18 -19.74 34.89
N ALA A 449 17.20 -19.36 33.61
CA ALA A 449 18.18 -18.41 33.06
C ALA A 449 17.87 -16.95 33.45
N ARG A 450 18.92 -16.13 33.69
CA ARG A 450 18.79 -14.70 34.03
C ARG A 450 18.21 -13.89 32.87
N SER A 451 17.39 -12.87 33.18
CA SER A 451 16.56 -12.10 32.24
C SER A 451 17.34 -11.23 31.23
N ASP A 452 18.62 -10.99 31.48
CA ASP A 452 19.57 -10.28 30.62
C ASP A 452 20.24 -11.18 29.56
N LYS A 453 20.00 -12.50 29.61
CA LYS A 453 20.60 -13.49 28.68
C LYS A 453 19.59 -14.22 27.80
N THR A 454 18.33 -13.80 27.76
CA THR A 454 17.30 -14.36 26.88
C THR A 454 17.17 -13.46 25.63
N PRO A 455 17.78 -13.83 24.48
CA PRO A 455 17.70 -13.01 23.27
C PRO A 455 16.26 -12.96 22.74
N LEU A 456 15.76 -11.75 22.44
CA LEU A 456 14.48 -11.54 21.80
C LEU A 456 14.69 -11.39 20.29
N PHE A 457 13.91 -12.16 19.53
CA PHE A 457 13.87 -12.07 18.07
C PHE A 457 12.50 -11.57 17.64
N ILE A 458 12.47 -10.60 16.72
CA ILE A 458 11.27 -10.18 16.00
C ILE A 458 11.57 -10.40 14.52
N ASP A 459 10.74 -11.21 13.85
CA ASP A 459 10.89 -11.55 12.41
C ASP A 459 12.30 -12.04 12.03
N GLY A 460 12.92 -12.83 12.93
CA GLY A 460 14.25 -13.41 12.73
C GLY A 460 15.42 -12.47 13.07
N VAL A 461 15.16 -11.20 13.37
CA VAL A 461 16.19 -10.22 13.75
C VAL A 461 16.28 -10.14 15.27
N ARG A 462 17.51 -10.26 15.81
CA ARG A 462 17.77 -10.05 17.25
C ARG A 462 17.62 -8.57 17.56
N VAL A 463 16.73 -8.23 18.49
CA VAL A 463 16.47 -6.83 18.88
C VAL A 463 17.09 -6.59 20.26
N ASP A 464 18.06 -5.67 20.32
CA ASP A 464 18.61 -5.20 21.59
C ASP A 464 17.73 -4.10 22.20
N ASN A 465 17.62 -4.10 23.53
CA ASN A 465 16.54 -3.48 24.27
C ASN A 465 16.81 -2.01 24.66
N SER A 466 17.48 -1.21 23.82
CA SER A 466 17.86 0.18 24.14
C SER A 466 17.72 1.18 22.97
N GLU A 467 16.84 2.16 23.20
CA GLU A 467 16.83 3.57 22.73
C GLU A 467 16.71 3.92 21.24
N ILE A 468 15.57 4.55 20.89
CA ILE A 468 15.31 5.20 19.59
C ILE A 468 15.55 6.71 19.74
N PHE A 469 16.48 7.24 18.95
CA PHE A 469 16.73 8.67 18.76
C PHE A 469 15.80 9.22 17.67
N LEU A 470 15.18 10.39 17.90
CA LEU A 470 14.33 11.08 16.92
C LEU A 470 15.05 12.35 16.43
N PRO A 471 15.46 12.44 15.15
CA PRO A 471 15.82 13.72 14.56
C PRO A 471 14.59 14.60 14.44
N THR A 472 14.70 15.84 14.90
CA THR A 472 13.66 16.86 14.80
C THR A 472 13.85 17.60 13.49
N VAL A 473 13.25 17.12 12.40
CA VAL A 473 13.07 17.97 11.22
C VAL A 473 11.73 18.66 11.37
N SER A 474 11.78 19.99 11.46
CA SER A 474 10.62 20.86 11.54
C SER A 474 9.69 20.56 10.35
N LEU A 475 8.40 20.29 10.62
CA LEU A 475 7.37 20.08 9.61
C LEU A 475 7.14 21.37 8.80
N GLU A 476 8.04 21.69 7.89
CA GLU A 476 7.80 22.75 6.91
C GLU A 476 6.65 22.33 6.01
N LYS A 477 5.62 23.17 5.96
CA LYS A 477 4.48 23.01 5.07
C LYS A 477 4.94 23.41 3.67
N LEU A 478 5.26 22.42 2.85
CA LEU A 478 5.72 22.63 1.50
C LEU A 478 4.51 22.71 0.55
N TYR A 479 4.59 23.66 -0.38
CA TYR A 479 3.62 23.84 -1.45
C TYR A 479 4.36 23.77 -2.78
N PHE A 480 3.87 22.90 -3.66
CA PHE A 480 4.37 22.75 -5.01
C PHE A 480 3.27 23.15 -5.99
N THR A 481 3.66 23.64 -7.16
CA THR A 481 2.72 23.88 -8.25
C THR A 481 3.22 23.13 -9.46
N THR A 482 2.34 22.44 -10.17
CA THR A 482 2.72 21.73 -11.40
C THR A 482 3.26 22.70 -12.44
N SER A 483 4.20 22.25 -13.25
CA SER A 483 4.76 23.07 -14.35
C SER A 483 3.71 23.36 -15.44
N SER A 484 2.86 22.37 -15.72
CA SER A 484 1.83 22.38 -16.77
C SER A 484 0.43 22.16 -16.21
N GLU A 485 -0.58 22.40 -17.04
CA GLU A 485 -1.98 22.03 -16.80
C GLU A 485 -2.20 20.55 -17.11
N TYR A 486 -3.09 19.90 -16.36
CA TYR A 486 -3.36 18.46 -16.49
C TYR A 486 -4.86 18.17 -16.44
N ASN A 487 -5.27 17.11 -17.15
CA ASN A 487 -6.60 16.52 -17.07
C ASN A 487 -6.57 15.33 -16.10
N ILE A 488 -7.25 15.43 -14.96
CA ILE A 488 -7.28 14.36 -13.95
C ILE A 488 -8.69 13.82 -13.81
N ALA A 489 -8.94 12.63 -14.37
CA ALA A 489 -10.24 11.97 -14.32
C ALA A 489 -10.54 11.31 -12.96
N SER A 490 -11.81 11.25 -12.58
CA SER A 490 -12.29 10.67 -11.32
C SER A 490 -12.45 9.16 -11.40
N ASN A 491 -11.34 8.46 -11.55
CA ASN A 491 -11.32 7.02 -11.76
C ASN A 491 -10.39 6.26 -10.79
N GLY A 492 -9.78 6.97 -9.82
CA GLY A 492 -8.85 6.40 -8.85
C GLY A 492 -7.50 5.96 -9.42
N ARG A 493 -7.23 6.21 -10.72
CA ARG A 493 -5.94 5.89 -11.32
C ARG A 493 -4.86 6.89 -10.90
N ASP A 494 -3.65 6.37 -10.81
CA ASP A 494 -2.43 7.11 -10.50
C ASP A 494 -2.02 7.94 -11.74
N ASN A 495 -1.84 9.25 -11.58
CA ASN A 495 -1.41 10.18 -12.63
C ASN A 495 -0.06 10.79 -12.24
N VAL A 496 0.99 10.51 -13.02
CA VAL A 496 2.34 11.01 -12.74
C VAL A 496 2.53 12.39 -13.37
N LEU A 497 2.64 13.41 -12.54
CA LEU A 497 2.74 14.81 -12.96
C LEU A 497 4.14 15.35 -12.69
N ILE A 498 4.67 16.18 -13.60
CA ILE A 498 5.96 16.83 -13.42
C ILE A 498 5.76 18.16 -12.71
N ILE A 499 6.36 18.29 -11.53
CA ILE A 499 6.36 19.51 -10.74
C ILE A 499 7.42 20.47 -11.29
N ASN A 500 8.68 20.04 -11.28
CA ASN A 500 9.84 20.82 -11.70
C ASN A 500 11.05 19.91 -11.98
N SER A 501 12.15 20.47 -12.47
CA SER A 501 13.46 19.83 -12.51
C SER A 501 14.56 20.78 -12.03
N LYS A 502 15.58 20.24 -11.36
CA LYS A 502 16.76 20.98 -10.90
C LYS A 502 18.02 20.19 -11.23
N GLU A 503 19.08 20.88 -11.62
CA GLU A 503 20.42 20.30 -11.74
C GLU A 503 21.20 20.68 -10.48
N VAL A 504 21.91 19.70 -9.92
CA VAL A 504 22.66 19.85 -8.67
C VAL A 504 24.02 19.19 -8.83
N ASP A 505 25.03 19.82 -8.26
CA ASP A 505 26.35 19.21 -8.19
C ASP A 505 26.29 18.06 -7.18
N ALA A 506 26.80 16.90 -7.60
CA ALA A 506 26.89 15.72 -6.77
C ALA A 506 28.34 15.26 -6.73
N ASN A 507 28.82 14.87 -5.55
CA ASN A 507 30.12 14.23 -5.45
C ASN A 507 29.94 12.72 -5.66
N PHE A 508 30.41 12.22 -6.79
CA PHE A 508 30.34 10.81 -7.14
C PHE A 508 31.51 10.04 -6.54
N GLU A 509 31.18 8.90 -5.92
CA GLU A 509 32.16 8.03 -5.28
C GLU A 509 31.87 6.58 -5.61
N TYR A 510 32.92 5.81 -5.85
CA TYR A 510 32.81 4.37 -6.01
C TYR A 510 32.95 3.68 -4.65
N GLN A 511 32.07 2.74 -4.34
CA GLN A 511 32.08 1.99 -3.09
C GLN A 511 31.96 0.49 -3.36
N SER A 512 32.65 -0.34 -2.57
CA SER A 512 32.54 -1.80 -2.66
C SER A 512 32.62 -2.45 -1.27
N VAL A 513 31.83 -3.52 -1.09
CA VAL A 513 31.81 -4.32 0.14
C VAL A 513 32.01 -5.80 -0.23
N PRO A 514 33.21 -6.20 -0.67
CA PRO A 514 33.47 -7.49 -1.33
C PRO A 514 33.31 -8.72 -0.42
N LYS A 515 33.07 -8.52 0.88
CA LYS A 515 32.62 -9.58 1.80
C LYS A 515 31.16 -10.00 1.53
N LEU A 516 30.34 -9.08 1.04
CA LEU A 516 28.91 -9.28 0.75
C LEU A 516 28.63 -9.39 -0.75
N ASP A 517 29.27 -8.54 -1.55
CA ASP A 517 29.07 -8.42 -3.00
C ASP A 517 30.37 -7.87 -3.63
N ASP A 518 30.91 -8.57 -4.64
CA ASP A 518 32.17 -8.21 -5.29
C ASP A 518 32.02 -7.10 -6.34
N ASP A 519 30.80 -6.62 -6.58
CA ASP A 519 30.55 -5.50 -7.47
C ASP A 519 30.88 -4.14 -6.84
N ILE A 520 31.04 -3.16 -7.73
CA ILE A 520 31.27 -1.75 -7.39
C ILE A 520 29.96 -1.01 -7.55
N PHE A 521 29.66 -0.14 -6.60
CA PHE A 521 28.50 0.72 -6.60
C PHE A 521 28.93 2.17 -6.79
N ILE A 522 28.24 2.89 -7.67
CA ILE A 522 28.37 4.35 -7.76
C ILE A 522 27.44 4.95 -6.72
N VAL A 523 27.94 5.91 -5.94
CA VAL A 523 27.15 6.65 -4.96
C VAL A 523 27.29 8.14 -5.23
N ALA A 524 26.18 8.81 -5.49
CA ALA A 524 26.12 10.26 -5.56
C ALA A 524 25.85 10.83 -4.18
N ASN A 525 26.75 11.69 -3.71
CA ASN A 525 26.65 12.36 -2.42
C ASN A 525 26.26 13.83 -2.62
N LEU A 526 25.14 14.22 -2.02
CA LEU A 526 24.59 15.58 -2.05
C LEU A 526 24.73 16.22 -0.68
N THR A 527 25.58 17.23 -0.54
CA THR A 527 25.83 17.94 0.74
C THR A 527 24.79 19.03 1.01
N ASP A 528 24.32 19.73 -0.01
CA ASP A 528 23.32 20.80 0.12
C ASP A 528 21.89 20.30 -0.16
N TRP A 529 21.60 19.07 0.25
CA TRP A 529 20.34 18.41 -0.06
C TRP A 529 19.13 19.07 0.63
N GLN A 530 19.36 19.81 1.71
CA GLN A 530 18.32 20.50 2.50
C GLN A 530 17.64 21.60 1.67
N ASP A 531 18.38 22.27 0.78
CA ASP A 531 17.84 23.30 -0.14
C ASP A 531 16.99 22.70 -1.27
N LEU A 532 16.99 21.37 -1.41
CA LEU A 532 16.25 20.66 -2.45
C LEU A 532 14.80 20.39 -2.06
N GLN A 533 14.42 20.63 -0.79
CA GLN A 533 13.07 20.42 -0.25
C GLN A 533 12.52 19.02 -0.60
N LEU A 534 13.40 18.01 -0.59
CA LEU A 534 13.04 16.64 -0.91
C LEU A 534 12.16 16.08 0.21
N LEU A 535 11.02 15.52 -0.18
CA LEU A 535 10.15 14.75 0.69
C LEU A 535 10.51 13.27 0.65
N SER A 536 10.35 12.59 1.77
CA SER A 536 10.41 11.13 1.86
C SER A 536 9.54 10.48 0.77
N GLY A 537 10.13 9.62 -0.05
CA GLY A 537 9.47 9.03 -1.21
C GLY A 537 10.37 8.06 -1.98
N GLU A 538 9.85 7.59 -3.12
CA GLU A 538 10.59 6.73 -4.04
C GLU A 538 11.23 7.58 -5.14
N ALA A 539 12.43 7.18 -5.57
CA ALA A 539 13.12 7.74 -6.72
C ALA A 539 13.44 6.66 -7.74
N ASN A 540 13.17 6.93 -9.01
CA ASN A 540 13.70 6.19 -10.14
C ASN A 540 15.09 6.70 -10.46
N ILE A 541 16.02 5.79 -10.76
CA ILE A 541 17.40 6.15 -11.06
C ILE A 541 17.69 5.85 -12.52
N TYR A 542 18.25 6.84 -13.22
CA TYR A 542 18.67 6.75 -14.59
C TYR A 542 20.15 7.11 -14.73
N VAL A 543 20.90 6.26 -15.43
CA VAL A 543 22.32 6.47 -15.77
C VAL A 543 22.50 6.35 -17.27
N ALA A 544 23.13 7.34 -17.91
CA ALA A 544 23.31 7.43 -19.37
C ALA A 544 22.00 7.16 -20.14
N GLY A 545 20.92 7.81 -19.73
CA GLY A 545 19.57 7.65 -20.27
C GLY A 545 18.86 6.31 -19.98
N LYS A 546 19.48 5.35 -19.28
CA LYS A 546 18.91 4.02 -18.98
C LYS A 546 18.38 3.94 -17.55
N TYR A 547 17.20 3.35 -17.38
CA TYR A 547 16.66 3.02 -16.06
C TYR A 547 17.44 1.86 -15.44
N ILE A 548 17.94 2.04 -14.22
CA ILE A 548 18.76 1.04 -13.52
C ILE A 548 18.14 0.54 -12.22
N GLY A 549 17.14 1.23 -11.68
CA GLY A 549 16.43 0.78 -10.48
C GLY A 549 15.66 1.88 -9.76
N THR A 550 15.05 1.50 -8.64
CA THR A 550 14.40 2.43 -7.70
C THR A 550 15.14 2.44 -6.36
N SER A 551 15.10 3.59 -5.69
CA SER A 551 15.60 3.75 -4.34
C SER A 551 14.60 4.55 -3.51
N GLY A 552 14.27 4.04 -2.33
CA GLY A 552 13.49 4.77 -1.34
C GLY A 552 14.43 5.63 -0.48
N PHE A 553 14.04 6.87 -0.20
CA PHE A 553 14.83 7.72 0.67
C PHE A 553 13.95 8.42 1.71
N SER A 554 14.52 8.65 2.88
CA SER A 554 13.86 9.35 4.00
C SER A 554 14.81 10.41 4.52
N PRO A 555 14.72 11.66 4.03
CA PRO A 555 15.64 12.72 4.39
C PRO A 555 15.68 12.99 5.89
N ASP A 556 14.57 12.71 6.60
CA ASP A 556 14.44 12.88 8.06
C ASP A 556 15.39 12.01 8.89
N LYS A 557 16.02 10.99 8.28
CA LYS A 557 16.99 10.10 8.94
C LYS A 557 18.44 10.46 8.62
N LEU A 558 18.66 11.42 7.73
CA LEU A 558 19.98 11.76 7.23
C LEU A 558 20.59 12.86 8.10
N LYS A 559 21.91 12.79 8.28
CA LYS A 559 22.68 13.84 8.98
C LYS A 559 22.90 15.00 8.01
N ASP A 560 24.08 15.02 7.37
CA ASP A 560 24.55 16.19 6.61
C ASP A 560 24.60 15.91 5.09
N THR A 561 24.60 14.63 4.68
CA THR A 561 24.73 14.24 3.27
C THR A 561 23.63 13.26 2.87
N LEU A 562 23.01 13.50 1.71
CA LEU A 562 22.11 12.55 1.06
C LEU A 562 22.93 11.71 0.07
N SER A 563 23.09 10.42 0.39
CA SER A 563 23.77 9.45 -0.46
C SER A 563 22.74 8.67 -1.28
N LEU A 564 22.90 8.69 -2.60
CA LEU A 564 22.06 8.00 -3.58
C LEU A 564 22.90 6.94 -4.28
N SER A 565 22.62 5.66 -4.06
CA SER A 565 23.25 4.60 -4.85
C SER A 565 22.70 4.65 -6.27
N LEU A 566 23.60 4.73 -7.25
CA LEU A 566 23.32 4.80 -8.68
C LEU A 566 23.62 3.48 -9.39
N GLY A 567 23.50 2.36 -8.67
CA GLY A 567 23.69 1.03 -9.23
C GLY A 567 25.16 0.63 -9.40
N ARG A 568 25.35 -0.45 -10.18
CA ARG A 568 26.63 -1.16 -10.33
C ARG A 568 27.44 -0.60 -11.50
N ASP A 569 28.77 -0.63 -11.39
CA ASP A 569 29.71 -0.24 -12.44
C ASP A 569 30.78 -1.33 -12.64
N ASP A 570 30.85 -1.89 -13.83
CA ASP A 570 31.78 -2.98 -14.19
C ASP A 570 33.16 -2.45 -14.65
N GLY A 571 33.34 -1.13 -14.74
CA GLY A 571 34.60 -0.48 -15.08
C GLY A 571 35.67 -0.60 -13.98
N ILE A 572 35.33 -1.12 -12.81
CA ILE A 572 36.24 -1.37 -11.70
C ILE A 572 36.05 -2.81 -11.23
N SER A 573 37.14 -3.55 -11.08
CA SER A 573 37.08 -4.93 -10.62
C SER A 573 37.56 -5.04 -9.18
N VAL A 574 36.77 -5.70 -8.33
CA VAL A 574 37.14 -6.04 -6.96
C VAL A 574 37.06 -7.55 -6.78
N SER A 575 37.96 -8.12 -6.00
CA SER A 575 37.84 -9.52 -5.58
C SER A 575 38.40 -9.69 -4.17
N ARG A 576 37.74 -10.52 -3.37
CA ARG A 576 38.16 -10.86 -2.00
C ARG A 576 38.45 -12.35 -1.91
N LYS A 577 39.68 -12.72 -1.55
CA LYS A 577 40.13 -14.11 -1.47
C LYS A 577 40.79 -14.39 -0.13
N MET A 578 40.45 -15.50 0.51
CA MET A 578 41.16 -15.95 1.70
C MET A 578 42.55 -16.47 1.31
N ILE A 579 43.58 -15.99 1.98
CA ILE A 579 44.94 -16.55 1.90
C ILE A 579 45.09 -17.57 3.01
N ARG A 580 45.39 -18.82 2.65
CA ARG A 580 45.70 -19.90 3.60
C ARG A 580 47.20 -20.13 3.67
N HIS A 581 47.77 -20.11 4.86
CA HIS A 581 49.15 -20.49 5.14
C HIS A 581 49.25 -21.79 5.95
N LYS A 582 50.42 -22.45 5.88
CA LYS A 582 50.73 -23.56 6.78
C LYS A 582 50.85 -22.99 8.20
N ASN A 583 50.12 -23.56 9.15
CA ASN A 583 50.04 -23.16 10.57
C ASN A 583 49.13 -21.97 10.92
N ASP A 584 48.11 -21.66 10.12
CA ASP A 584 47.12 -20.62 10.49
C ASP A 584 46.38 -20.93 11.80
N ARG A 585 46.24 -22.22 12.14
CA ARG A 585 45.66 -22.68 13.40
C ARG A 585 46.71 -23.33 14.29
N ILE A 586 46.94 -22.74 15.45
CA ILE A 586 47.94 -23.20 16.43
C ILE A 586 47.24 -23.50 17.75
N PHE A 587 47.53 -24.68 18.31
CA PHE A 587 47.06 -25.09 19.63
C PHE A 587 48.10 -24.70 20.69
N LEU A 588 47.75 -23.79 21.59
CA LEU A 588 48.64 -23.28 22.65
C LEU A 588 47.97 -23.49 24.02
N GLY A 589 48.35 -24.56 24.71
CA GLY A 589 47.78 -24.91 26.02
C GLY A 589 46.27 -25.17 25.93
N SER A 590 45.48 -24.39 26.68
CA SER A 590 44.01 -24.45 26.71
C SER A 590 43.32 -23.61 25.61
N ASN A 591 44.09 -22.82 24.84
CA ASN A 591 43.57 -21.93 23.81
C ASN A 591 43.96 -22.40 22.40
N ILE A 592 43.15 -21.97 21.44
CA ILE A 592 43.39 -22.05 20.00
C ILE A 592 43.66 -20.63 19.53
N LYS A 593 44.72 -20.44 18.74
CA LYS A 593 44.97 -19.22 17.97
C LYS A 593 44.74 -19.53 16.50
N GLU A 594 43.91 -18.75 15.86
CA GLU A 594 43.57 -18.90 14.45
C GLU A 594 43.79 -17.58 13.73
N THR A 595 44.68 -17.59 12.75
CA THR A 595 45.04 -16.41 11.96
C THR A 595 44.31 -16.46 10.64
N LEU A 596 43.54 -15.42 10.33
CA LEU A 596 42.84 -15.28 9.08
C LEU A 596 43.47 -14.15 8.28
N SER A 597 43.71 -14.40 7.00
CA SER A 597 44.28 -13.43 6.07
C SER A 597 43.40 -13.36 4.83
N TRP A 598 42.98 -12.15 4.47
CA TRP A 598 42.17 -11.88 3.29
C TRP A 598 42.94 -10.93 2.36
N GLU A 599 43.00 -11.30 1.08
CA GLU A 599 43.51 -10.45 0.01
C GLU A 599 42.34 -9.85 -0.76
N ILE A 600 42.28 -8.53 -0.79
CA ILE A 600 41.32 -7.78 -1.61
C ILE A 600 42.10 -7.14 -2.74
N LYS A 601 41.85 -7.59 -3.98
CA LYS A 601 42.44 -6.99 -5.19
C LYS A 601 41.45 -6.04 -5.81
N VAL A 602 41.89 -4.82 -6.05
CA VAL A 602 41.14 -3.79 -6.77
C VAL A 602 41.89 -3.41 -8.04
N LYS A 603 41.16 -3.16 -9.12
CA LYS A 603 41.71 -2.66 -10.38
C LYS A 603 40.78 -1.64 -11.01
N ASN A 604 41.31 -0.47 -11.32
CA ASN A 604 40.61 0.54 -12.11
C ASN A 604 40.78 0.20 -13.60
N ASN A 605 39.72 -0.25 -14.28
CA ASN A 605 39.75 -0.47 -15.73
C ASN A 605 39.25 0.75 -16.54
N LYS A 606 38.94 1.86 -15.88
CA LYS A 606 38.51 3.11 -16.54
C LYS A 606 39.71 3.88 -17.11
N PRO A 607 39.48 4.75 -18.11
CA PRO A 607 40.54 5.53 -18.76
C PRO A 607 41.02 6.74 -17.93
N HIS A 608 40.40 7.01 -16.78
CA HIS A 608 40.73 8.13 -15.91
C HIS A 608 40.94 7.67 -14.46
N LYS A 609 41.52 8.56 -13.65
CA LYS A 609 41.74 8.35 -12.21
C LYS A 609 40.41 8.30 -11.46
N ILE A 610 40.29 7.41 -10.49
CA ILE A 610 39.08 7.26 -9.65
C ILE A 610 39.40 7.35 -8.16
N LYS A 611 38.36 7.67 -7.37
CA LYS A 611 38.33 7.49 -5.92
C LYS A 611 37.42 6.32 -5.56
N LEU A 612 37.96 5.36 -4.82
CA LEU A 612 37.28 4.13 -4.43
C LEU A 612 37.33 3.92 -2.92
N ILE A 613 36.18 3.79 -2.28
CA ILE A 613 36.05 3.24 -0.93
C ILE A 613 35.88 1.74 -1.02
N VAL A 614 36.67 1.01 -0.24
CA VAL A 614 36.46 -0.41 0.00
C VAL A 614 36.18 -0.63 1.47
N GLU A 615 35.12 -1.37 1.79
CA GLU A 615 34.77 -1.73 3.16
C GLU A 615 34.80 -3.25 3.35
N ASP A 616 35.36 -3.66 4.49
CA ASP A 616 35.32 -5.03 4.98
C ASP A 616 35.12 -4.97 6.51
N GLN A 617 35.14 -6.12 7.16
CA GLN A 617 34.92 -6.22 8.59
C GLN A 617 35.72 -7.37 9.20
N PHE A 618 36.39 -7.09 10.31
CA PHE A 618 36.95 -8.11 11.21
C PHE A 618 35.98 -8.38 12.38
N PRO A 619 35.98 -9.60 12.95
CA PRO A 619 35.02 -9.94 14.00
C PRO A 619 35.30 -9.17 15.30
N ILE A 620 34.24 -8.79 16.00
CA ILE A 620 34.28 -8.27 17.37
C ILE A 620 33.74 -9.33 18.33
N SER A 621 34.29 -9.40 19.54
CA SER A 621 33.87 -10.35 20.55
C SER A 621 33.17 -9.67 21.73
N GLU A 622 31.95 -10.11 22.03
CA GLU A 622 31.26 -9.77 23.29
C GLU A 622 31.74 -10.62 24.47
N LYS A 623 32.48 -11.71 24.20
CA LYS A 623 32.96 -12.64 25.22
C LYS A 623 34.39 -12.27 25.59
N SER A 624 34.63 -11.98 26.87
CA SER A 624 35.99 -11.75 27.39
C SER A 624 36.95 -12.93 27.19
N SER A 625 36.42 -14.14 26.92
CA SER A 625 37.22 -15.33 26.63
C SER A 625 37.70 -15.43 25.18
N VAL A 626 37.18 -14.62 24.26
CA VAL A 626 37.59 -14.60 22.85
C VAL A 626 38.23 -13.24 22.56
N GLU A 627 39.51 -13.27 22.21
CA GLU A 627 40.32 -12.09 21.90
C GLU A 627 40.53 -12.01 20.38
N VAL A 628 40.36 -10.82 19.80
CA VAL A 628 40.65 -10.55 18.39
C VAL A 628 41.74 -9.49 18.29
N GLU A 629 42.81 -9.80 17.55
CA GLU A 629 43.98 -8.95 17.35
C GLU A 629 44.19 -8.68 15.86
N LEU A 630 44.17 -7.42 15.44
CA LEU A 630 44.52 -7.03 14.07
C LEU A 630 46.03 -7.11 13.87
N LEU A 631 46.47 -7.77 12.80
CA LEU A 631 47.89 -8.00 12.49
C LEU A 631 48.36 -7.19 11.28
N GLU A 632 47.54 -7.07 10.23
CA GLU A 632 47.82 -6.27 9.02
C GLU A 632 46.50 -5.72 8.48
N THR A 633 46.49 -4.47 8.04
CA THR A 633 45.29 -3.81 7.50
C THR A 633 45.58 -3.00 6.24
N SER A 634 46.82 -3.01 5.75
CA SER A 634 47.26 -2.20 4.60
C SER A 634 46.90 -0.72 4.74
N GLY A 635 47.01 -0.18 5.96
CA GLY A 635 46.74 1.23 6.25
C GLY A 635 45.26 1.60 6.36
N ALA A 636 44.34 0.64 6.51
CA ALA A 636 42.91 0.91 6.65
C ALA A 636 42.58 1.83 7.84
N ILE A 637 41.50 2.58 7.70
CA ILE A 637 40.80 3.26 8.79
C ILE A 637 39.96 2.19 9.52
N ILE A 638 40.12 2.09 10.84
CA ILE A 638 39.51 1.02 11.65
C ILE A 638 38.54 1.60 12.68
N ASP A 639 37.32 1.07 12.72
CA ASP A 639 36.42 1.23 13.85
C ASP A 639 36.43 -0.05 14.70
N LYS A 640 37.07 0.03 15.88
CA LYS A 640 37.21 -1.10 16.79
C LYS A 640 35.91 -1.49 17.50
N LEU A 641 34.90 -0.61 17.52
CA LEU A 641 33.61 -0.90 18.16
C LEU A 641 32.71 -1.73 17.27
N THR A 642 32.72 -1.46 15.96
CA THR A 642 31.88 -2.13 14.96
C THR A 642 32.61 -3.23 14.19
N GLY A 643 33.95 -3.20 14.22
CA GLY A 643 34.80 -4.09 13.42
C GLY A 643 35.02 -3.60 11.99
N LEU A 644 34.53 -2.40 11.62
CA LEU A 644 34.63 -1.86 10.27
C LEU A 644 36.09 -1.61 9.87
N VAL A 645 36.43 -2.02 8.66
CA VAL A 645 37.72 -1.78 7.99
C VAL A 645 37.45 -1.03 6.71
N LYS A 646 37.93 0.21 6.61
CA LYS A 646 37.69 1.09 5.47
C LYS A 646 39.00 1.50 4.80
N TRP A 647 39.11 1.32 3.50
CA TRP A 647 40.18 1.86 2.67
C TRP A 647 39.64 2.95 1.76
N GLU A 648 40.33 4.09 1.70
CA GLU A 648 40.06 5.17 0.76
C GLU A 648 41.22 5.20 -0.25
N LEU A 649 40.93 4.85 -1.50
CA LEU A 649 41.93 4.65 -2.54
C LEU A 649 41.77 5.67 -3.64
N GLU A 650 42.89 6.28 -4.03
CA GLU A 650 43.01 6.89 -5.35
C GLU A 650 43.71 5.89 -6.28
N LEU A 651 43.10 5.60 -7.41
CA LEU A 651 43.62 4.67 -8.42
C LEU A 651 43.73 5.37 -9.78
N GLU A 652 44.93 5.46 -10.32
CA GLU A 652 45.17 5.92 -11.69
C GLU A 652 44.55 4.95 -12.71
N ALA A 653 44.42 5.37 -13.97
CA ALA A 653 43.90 4.52 -15.03
C ALA A 653 44.71 3.22 -15.16
N SER A 654 44.03 2.07 -15.24
CA SER A 654 44.64 0.73 -15.27
C SER A 654 45.44 0.32 -14.02
N GLU A 655 45.49 1.14 -12.96
CA GLU A 655 46.19 0.80 -11.72
C GLU A 655 45.50 -0.37 -11.00
N SER A 656 46.31 -1.23 -10.37
CA SER A 656 45.83 -2.32 -9.51
C SER A 656 46.50 -2.23 -8.14
N LYS A 657 45.72 -2.40 -7.07
CA LYS A 657 46.22 -2.49 -5.69
C LYS A 657 45.76 -3.78 -5.03
N SER A 658 46.58 -4.30 -4.13
CA SER A 658 46.24 -5.44 -3.28
C SER A 658 46.23 -4.99 -1.83
N LEU A 659 45.12 -5.20 -1.14
CA LEU A 659 44.91 -4.86 0.26
C LEU A 659 44.86 -6.14 1.06
N ILE A 660 45.57 -6.18 2.17
CA ILE A 660 45.61 -7.30 3.10
C ILE A 660 44.89 -6.93 4.38
N LEU A 661 43.89 -7.72 4.75
CA LEU A 661 43.29 -7.73 6.08
C LEU A 661 43.67 -9.04 6.78
N LYS A 662 44.49 -8.93 7.82
CA LYS A 662 44.95 -10.05 8.63
C LYS A 662 44.63 -9.83 10.08
N TYR A 663 44.02 -10.81 10.72
CA TYR A 663 43.72 -10.78 12.15
C TYR A 663 43.87 -12.17 12.77
N LEU A 664 44.08 -12.18 14.08
CA LEU A 664 44.20 -13.37 14.90
C LEU A 664 43.03 -13.43 15.88
N VAL A 665 42.35 -14.57 15.89
CA VAL A 665 41.30 -14.89 16.87
C VAL A 665 41.85 -15.91 17.83
N LYS A 666 41.87 -15.58 19.12
CA LYS A 666 42.29 -16.46 20.20
C LYS A 666 41.08 -16.81 21.05
N TYR A 667 40.81 -18.11 21.19
CA TYR A 667 39.64 -18.60 21.91
C TYR A 667 39.94 -19.91 22.66
N PRO A 668 39.17 -20.27 23.70
CA PRO A 668 39.38 -21.51 24.45
C PRO A 668 38.97 -22.72 23.61
N LYS A 669 39.65 -23.86 23.79
CA LYS A 669 39.36 -25.11 23.04
C LYS A 669 37.91 -25.60 23.19
N TYR A 670 37.24 -25.27 24.29
CA TYR A 670 35.85 -25.65 24.56
C TYR A 670 34.82 -24.71 23.92
N ALA A 671 35.24 -23.55 23.40
CA ALA A 671 34.33 -22.58 22.80
C ALA A 671 34.12 -22.90 21.32
N THR A 672 32.85 -23.04 20.91
CA THR A 672 32.47 -23.05 19.50
C THR A 672 32.47 -21.62 18.99
N VAL A 673 33.44 -21.27 18.14
CA VAL A 673 33.57 -19.96 17.50
C VAL A 673 33.53 -20.17 16.00
N ASN A 674 32.60 -19.52 15.30
CA ASN A 674 32.67 -19.44 13.85
C ASN A 674 33.54 -18.22 13.49
N VAL A 675 34.65 -18.47 12.79
CA VAL A 675 35.66 -17.47 12.44
C VAL A 675 35.60 -17.05 10.96
N GLU A 676 34.77 -17.73 10.16
CA GLU A 676 34.54 -17.45 8.74
C GLU A 676 33.20 -16.74 8.49
#